data_AF-A0A6I4UQZ8-F1
#
_entry.id   AF-A0A6I4UQZ8-F1
#
_cell.length_a   1.000
_cell.length_b   1.000
_cell.length_c   1.000
_cell.angle_alpha   90.00
_cell.angle_beta   90.00
_cell.angle_gamma   90.00
#
_symmetry.space_group_name_H-M   'P 1'
#
loop_
_entity.id
_entity.type
_entity.pdbx_description
1 polymer ?
#
loop_
_entity_poly.entity_id
_entity_poly.type
_entity_poly.pdbx_seq_one_letter_code
_entity_poly.pdbx_strand_id
1 'polypeptide(L)'
;MDLSGIFRVRPGSSGQEEAVAGPPVIITAADPARRLEVLDDFEQAGIGWIWATDSENRLIYISAGAAQTLGRTVEDLLGQPLFQLFETDPDNPDERSDRPLKFQLSARNKLTDLVLRFADEEPLGRGRAAWWSFSGHPKFDGEGVFRGYRGSAKDVTLEYQRKLEDSRLAEYDSLTGLANRHRMTRRLESTLAAYRNAKRSCALMMLDLDRFKQVNDTMGHPAGDELLRQVAERLRNIIGDRGEIGRLGGDEFQVILPDLDDRGKLGALAEKIIQIVCQPYPIDGKRAIIGTSIGIAVAPYDGLARDEMVRASDLALYAAKNGGRGQFRFYSADLKDEEQERTLLLDDLREALDNEQLELHYQPVVRTADNMVVGFEALMRWEHPERGSVSPGVFIPAAEDGNLIGRVGEWALRQACWAATNWPQSVRVAVNVSAVQFAAAGFPELVASVLSETGLAPNRLELELTEGVFMGDSEAIDATFKALKQLGVRMALDDFGTGYSSLSYLRSAPFDRIKVDKSFVDTCTQKDENSAKIITAIIGLSEALGMETTVEGVEAFDQLELVIAKGGKFVQGWIYSKALRLAEIEARLGSGEFKIEPDGPQIYRAERRSMFRRIGLIHDDHRYQAVMRDLSKTGARIEGLLGVPVGTGLVLDLGGGQLAVCTVSRSQDATIAVEFETPLVSDGAGGLCTRHRVSPYALASAGMPLTSLPQGSYPLEQMQQDGPKGAPQFMQVAVGGNG
;
A
#
# COMPACT_ATOMS: atom_id res chain seq x y z
N MET A 1 32.45 3.20 47.85
CA MET A 1 33.25 2.30 48.69
C MET A 1 34.18 1.55 47.77
N ASP A 2 35.47 1.74 47.99
CA ASP A 2 36.58 0.97 47.42
C ASP A 2 36.46 -0.51 47.82
N LEU A 3 37.10 -1.41 47.04
CA LEU A 3 37.82 -2.60 47.49
C LEU A 3 38.20 -3.49 46.29
N SER A 4 39.40 -3.22 45.79
CA SER A 4 40.41 -4.16 45.32
C SER A 4 40.28 -5.62 45.80
N GLY A 5 40.52 -6.58 44.89
CA GLY A 5 41.15 -7.84 45.30
C GLY A 5 40.88 -9.06 44.43
N ILE A 6 41.59 -9.23 43.30
CA ILE A 6 41.94 -10.55 42.77
C ILE A 6 43.33 -10.49 42.09
N PHE A 7 44.39 -10.53 42.88
CA PHE A 7 45.68 -11.12 42.46
C PHE A 7 46.33 -11.72 43.72
N ARG A 8 46.29 -13.06 43.83
CA ARG A 8 47.07 -13.83 44.80
C ARG A 8 48.23 -14.49 44.06
N VAL A 9 49.45 -14.02 44.33
CA VAL A 9 50.71 -14.66 43.96
C VAL A 9 51.04 -15.76 44.98
N ARG A 10 51.39 -16.96 44.51
CA ARG A 10 52.05 -18.01 45.31
C ARG A 10 53.57 -17.80 45.26
N PRO A 11 54.30 -17.89 46.38
CA PRO A 11 55.77 -17.86 46.36
C PRO A 11 56.33 -19.29 46.19
N GLY A 12 57.37 -19.43 45.37
CA GLY A 12 58.04 -20.71 45.14
C GLY A 12 59.46 -20.55 44.60
N SER A 13 60.41 -20.68 45.53
CA SER A 13 61.83 -21.05 45.39
C SER A 13 62.75 -20.25 44.45
N SER A 14 63.60 -19.48 45.12
CA SER A 14 64.91 -18.96 44.72
C SER A 14 65.84 -20.01 44.12
N GLY A 15 66.34 -19.71 42.93
CA GLY A 15 67.45 -20.38 42.24
C GLY A 15 67.79 -19.60 40.97
N GLN A 16 68.11 -18.31 41.11
CA GLN A 16 68.63 -17.50 40.00
C GLN A 16 70.13 -17.79 39.86
N GLU A 17 70.50 -18.61 38.88
CA GLU A 17 71.79 -18.43 38.20
C GLU A 17 71.73 -17.07 37.50
N GLU A 18 72.62 -16.15 37.90
CA GLU A 18 72.87 -14.92 37.15
C GLU A 18 73.47 -15.30 35.78
N ALA A 19 72.62 -15.44 34.77
CA ALA A 19 73.04 -15.44 33.39
C ALA A 19 73.63 -14.06 33.08
N VAL A 20 74.96 -13.97 33.02
CA VAL A 20 75.69 -12.78 32.59
C VAL A 20 75.21 -12.43 31.18
N ALA A 21 74.36 -11.40 31.07
CA ALA A 21 73.89 -10.89 29.79
C ALA A 21 75.08 -10.33 29.02
N GLY A 22 75.48 -11.02 27.94
CA GLY A 22 76.47 -10.51 26.99
C GLY A 22 76.01 -9.20 26.34
N PRO A 23 76.92 -8.45 25.71
CA PRO A 23 76.59 -7.20 25.03
C PRO A 23 75.47 -7.44 23.98
N PRO A 24 74.58 -6.45 23.77
CA PRO A 24 73.46 -6.61 22.83
C PRO A 24 73.99 -6.94 21.43
N VAL A 25 73.47 -8.02 20.87
CA VAL A 25 73.80 -8.43 19.50
C VAL A 25 73.07 -7.51 18.53
N ILE A 26 73.81 -6.64 17.85
CA ILE A 26 73.25 -5.74 16.83
C ILE A 26 73.18 -6.48 15.50
N ILE A 27 71.96 -6.72 15.01
CA ILE A 27 71.73 -7.28 13.68
C ILE A 27 71.85 -6.15 12.66
N THR A 28 72.90 -6.20 11.83
CA THR A 28 73.16 -5.19 10.80
C THR A 28 72.70 -5.67 9.42
N ALA A 29 72.54 -4.74 8.46
CA ALA A 29 72.16 -5.09 7.09
C ALA A 29 73.13 -6.05 6.38
N ALA A 30 74.39 -6.13 6.86
CA ALA A 30 75.46 -6.96 6.31
C ALA A 30 75.52 -8.38 6.88
N ASP A 31 74.65 -8.73 7.85
CA ASP A 31 74.57 -10.07 8.46
C ASP A 31 73.35 -10.84 7.91
N PRO A 32 73.49 -11.55 6.78
CA PRO A 32 72.36 -12.24 6.14
C PRO A 32 71.83 -13.41 6.97
N ALA A 33 72.68 -14.07 7.77
CA ALA A 33 72.28 -15.24 8.56
C ALA A 33 71.31 -14.83 9.67
N ARG A 34 71.66 -13.80 10.46
CA ARG A 34 70.76 -13.31 11.51
C ARG A 34 69.51 -12.61 10.98
N ARG A 35 69.60 -12.01 9.79
CA ARG A 35 68.41 -11.44 9.12
C ARG A 35 67.44 -12.52 8.65
N LEU A 36 67.95 -13.70 8.28
CA LEU A 36 67.13 -14.87 7.96
C LEU A 36 66.49 -15.43 9.24
N GLU A 37 67.24 -15.55 10.35
CA GLU A 37 66.68 -15.96 11.65
C GLU A 37 65.51 -15.06 12.08
N VAL A 38 65.66 -13.73 11.96
CA VAL A 38 64.57 -12.78 12.25
C VAL A 38 63.37 -12.95 11.31
N LEU A 39 63.61 -13.34 10.05
CA LEU A 39 62.55 -13.59 9.09
C LEU A 39 61.78 -14.87 9.44
N ASP A 40 62.51 -15.92 9.78
CA ASP A 40 61.94 -17.21 10.21
C ASP A 40 61.12 -17.04 11.49
N ASP A 41 61.64 -16.28 12.47
CA ASP A 41 60.92 -15.93 13.70
C ASP A 41 59.64 -15.12 13.40
N PHE A 42 59.70 -14.21 12.42
CA PHE A 42 58.53 -13.43 11.99
C PHE A 42 57.46 -14.32 11.33
N GLU A 43 57.86 -15.27 10.48
CA GLU A 43 56.94 -16.22 9.87
C GLU A 43 56.33 -17.18 10.90
N GLN A 44 57.12 -17.62 11.90
CA GLN A 44 56.65 -18.45 13.00
C GLN A 44 55.68 -17.73 13.94
N ALA A 45 55.86 -16.41 14.13
CA ALA A 45 54.95 -15.60 14.95
C ALA A 45 53.54 -15.51 14.36
N GLY A 46 53.36 -15.82 13.07
CA GLY A 46 52.03 -15.88 12.41
C GLY A 46 51.32 -14.53 12.30
N ILE A 47 52.03 -13.41 12.50
CA ILE A 47 51.49 -12.04 12.44
C ILE A 47 51.19 -11.64 10.99
N GLY A 48 51.96 -12.18 10.05
CA GLY A 48 51.78 -12.03 8.61
C GLY A 48 52.62 -13.07 7.87
N TRP A 49 52.23 -13.35 6.65
CA TRP A 49 52.89 -14.31 5.77
C TRP A 49 53.60 -13.58 4.65
N ILE A 50 54.65 -14.20 4.14
CA ILE A 50 55.43 -13.73 3.01
C ILE A 50 55.05 -14.57 1.81
N TRP A 51 55.00 -13.92 0.66
CA TRP A 51 54.72 -14.59 -0.61
C TRP A 51 55.57 -14.01 -1.73
N ALA A 52 55.80 -14.83 -2.76
CA ALA A 52 56.49 -14.42 -3.96
C ALA A 52 55.88 -15.07 -5.19
N THR A 53 55.93 -14.36 -6.31
CA THR A 53 55.59 -14.92 -7.63
C THR A 53 56.75 -14.83 -8.63
N ASP A 54 56.67 -15.60 -9.70
CA ASP A 54 57.51 -15.46 -10.90
C ASP A 54 56.95 -14.43 -11.89
N SER A 55 57.60 -14.32 -13.05
CA SER A 55 57.20 -13.41 -14.15
C SER A 55 55.83 -13.72 -14.77
N GLU A 56 55.31 -14.94 -14.59
CA GLU A 56 53.98 -15.36 -15.03
C GLU A 56 52.91 -15.19 -13.93
N ASN A 57 53.30 -14.64 -12.76
CA ASN A 57 52.49 -14.53 -11.55
C ASN A 57 52.14 -15.88 -10.90
N ARG A 58 52.95 -16.93 -11.12
CA ARG A 58 52.83 -18.19 -10.40
C ARG A 58 53.48 -18.06 -9.03
N LEU A 59 52.84 -18.60 -8.01
CA LEU A 59 53.35 -18.58 -6.64
C LEU A 59 54.62 -19.45 -6.55
N ILE A 60 55.73 -18.85 -6.15
CA ILE A 60 57.04 -19.55 -6.02
C ILE A 60 57.53 -19.60 -4.57
N TYR A 61 56.89 -18.85 -3.68
CA TYR A 61 57.14 -18.91 -2.25
C TYR A 61 55.87 -18.50 -1.50
N ILE A 62 55.59 -19.18 -0.40
CA ILE A 62 54.61 -18.77 0.59
C ILE A 62 55.02 -19.32 1.96
N SER A 63 54.86 -18.54 3.02
CA SER A 63 55.15 -19.00 4.38
C SER A 63 54.32 -20.24 4.72
N ALA A 64 54.92 -21.21 5.41
CA ALA A 64 54.25 -22.47 5.76
C ALA A 64 52.98 -22.26 6.62
N GLY A 65 52.98 -21.26 7.50
CA GLY A 65 51.81 -20.90 8.31
C GLY A 65 50.60 -20.47 7.46
N ALA A 66 50.83 -19.89 6.28
CA ALA A 66 49.75 -19.48 5.38
C ALA A 66 49.04 -20.70 4.77
N ALA A 67 49.82 -21.69 4.31
CA ALA A 67 49.28 -22.93 3.75
C ALA A 67 48.46 -23.70 4.80
N GLN A 68 48.95 -23.77 6.04
CA GLN A 68 48.23 -24.39 7.16
C GLN A 68 46.88 -23.72 7.43
N THR A 69 46.80 -22.38 7.39
CA THR A 69 45.53 -21.66 7.59
C THR A 69 44.51 -21.95 6.49
N LEU A 70 44.95 -22.21 5.25
CA LEU A 70 44.08 -22.64 4.15
C LEU A 70 43.75 -24.15 4.18
N GLY A 71 44.32 -24.91 5.12
CA GLY A 71 44.18 -26.37 5.13
C GLY A 71 44.78 -27.05 3.90
N ARG A 72 45.87 -26.47 3.35
CA ARG A 72 46.61 -26.97 2.19
C ARG A 72 48.08 -27.18 2.54
N THR A 73 48.79 -27.96 1.74
CA THR A 73 50.25 -28.02 1.83
C THR A 73 50.88 -26.89 1.02
N VAL A 74 52.14 -26.55 1.29
CA VAL A 74 52.85 -25.52 0.52
C VAL A 74 53.00 -25.99 -0.94
N GLU A 75 53.27 -27.28 -1.13
CA GLU A 75 53.41 -27.94 -2.41
C GLU A 75 52.15 -27.82 -3.28
N ASP A 76 50.96 -27.85 -2.67
CA ASP A 76 49.70 -27.67 -3.39
C ASP A 76 49.54 -26.26 -3.97
N LEU A 77 50.07 -25.24 -3.28
CA LEU A 77 49.90 -23.83 -3.65
C LEU A 77 50.98 -23.34 -4.63
N LEU A 78 52.20 -23.90 -4.54
CA LEU A 78 53.32 -23.49 -5.39
C LEU A 78 53.10 -23.87 -6.87
N GLY A 79 53.64 -23.05 -7.78
CA GLY A 79 53.53 -23.20 -9.23
C GLY A 79 52.18 -22.78 -9.82
N GLN A 80 51.16 -22.55 -8.98
CA GLN A 80 49.86 -22.08 -9.42
C GLN A 80 49.84 -20.56 -9.64
N PRO A 81 49.17 -20.06 -10.69
CA PRO A 81 48.90 -18.65 -10.87
C PRO A 81 48.12 -18.06 -9.68
N LEU A 82 48.57 -16.92 -9.15
CA LEU A 82 47.94 -16.29 -7.98
C LEU A 82 46.45 -15.99 -8.17
N PHE A 83 46.03 -15.66 -9.40
CA PHE A 83 44.63 -15.39 -9.76
C PHE A 83 43.75 -16.64 -9.92
N GLN A 84 44.32 -17.85 -9.83
CA GLN A 84 43.54 -19.08 -9.74
C GLN A 84 43.29 -19.47 -8.28
N LEU A 85 44.23 -19.13 -7.39
CA LEU A 85 44.11 -19.37 -5.95
C LEU A 85 43.24 -18.33 -5.25
N PHE A 86 43.29 -17.09 -5.73
CA PHE A 86 42.62 -15.94 -5.11
C PHE A 86 41.88 -15.11 -6.15
N GLU A 87 40.76 -14.55 -5.72
CA GLU A 87 39.91 -13.68 -6.51
C GLU A 87 39.48 -12.44 -5.73
N THR A 88 39.05 -11.41 -6.45
CA THR A 88 38.47 -10.21 -5.85
C THR A 88 37.08 -10.53 -5.32
N ASP A 89 36.75 -10.09 -4.11
CA ASP A 89 35.40 -10.26 -3.56
C ASP A 89 34.40 -9.31 -4.23
N PRO A 90 33.33 -9.81 -4.89
CA PRO A 90 32.28 -8.97 -5.47
C PRO A 90 31.50 -8.16 -4.42
N ASP A 91 31.46 -8.60 -3.16
CA ASP A 91 30.68 -7.95 -2.08
C ASP A 91 31.50 -6.89 -1.32
N ASN A 92 32.65 -6.47 -1.84
CA ASN A 92 33.57 -5.58 -1.14
C ASN A 92 33.01 -4.15 -0.96
N PRO A 93 32.81 -3.67 0.29
CA PRO A 93 32.18 -2.38 0.56
C PRO A 93 33.04 -1.14 0.25
N ASP A 94 34.35 -1.29 0.01
CA ASP A 94 35.30 -0.15 -0.13
C ASP A 94 35.59 0.28 -1.59
N GLU A 95 34.87 -0.25 -2.60
CA GLU A 95 34.95 0.10 -4.03
C GLU A 95 36.24 0.82 -4.47
N ARG A 96 37.26 0.04 -4.87
CA ARG A 96 38.36 0.59 -5.69
C ARG A 96 38.67 -0.16 -6.97
N SER A 97 38.10 -1.33 -7.24
CA SER A 97 38.21 -1.98 -8.56
C SER A 97 37.45 -3.32 -8.63
N ASP A 98 36.31 -3.35 -9.33
CA ASP A 98 35.67 -4.57 -9.86
C ASP A 98 36.55 -5.34 -10.85
N ARG A 99 37.75 -4.84 -11.15
CA ARG A 99 38.64 -5.47 -12.13
C ARG A 99 39.18 -6.77 -11.54
N PRO A 100 39.07 -7.90 -12.27
CA PRO A 100 39.61 -9.17 -11.83
C PRO A 100 41.10 -9.09 -11.47
N LEU A 101 41.53 -9.87 -10.47
CA LEU A 101 42.92 -9.90 -10.00
C LEU A 101 43.93 -10.05 -11.15
N LYS A 102 43.62 -10.90 -12.14
CA LYS A 102 44.44 -11.09 -13.35
C LYS A 102 44.74 -9.78 -14.09
N PHE A 103 43.76 -8.88 -14.19
CA PHE A 103 43.95 -7.57 -14.82
C PHE A 103 44.84 -6.67 -13.96
N GLN A 104 44.63 -6.66 -12.64
CA GLN A 104 45.43 -5.86 -11.71
C GLN A 104 46.91 -6.27 -11.72
N LEU A 105 47.19 -7.57 -11.78
CA LEU A 105 48.55 -8.11 -11.90
C LEU A 105 49.21 -7.78 -13.24
N SER A 106 48.42 -7.72 -14.33
CA SER A 106 48.95 -7.36 -15.67
C SER A 106 49.48 -5.93 -15.75
N ALA A 107 48.93 -5.02 -14.94
CA ALA A 107 49.38 -3.64 -14.85
C ALA A 107 50.73 -3.49 -14.14
N ARG A 108 51.20 -4.55 -13.45
CA ARG A 108 52.50 -4.60 -12.75
C ARG A 108 52.69 -3.45 -11.74
N ASN A 109 51.59 -2.94 -11.17
CA ASN A 109 51.61 -1.90 -10.15
C ASN A 109 51.81 -2.48 -8.75
N LYS A 110 52.23 -1.64 -7.80
CA LYS A 110 52.28 -2.01 -6.37
C LYS A 110 50.87 -2.40 -5.88
N LEU A 111 50.77 -3.53 -5.19
CA LEU A 111 49.58 -3.95 -4.47
C LEU A 111 49.64 -3.40 -3.05
N THR A 112 48.56 -2.78 -2.58
CA THR A 112 48.49 -2.21 -1.22
C THR A 112 47.16 -2.63 -0.61
N ASP A 113 47.24 -3.45 0.43
CA ASP A 113 46.14 -3.97 1.23
C ASP A 113 44.96 -4.49 0.39
N LEU A 114 45.28 -5.19 -0.70
CA LEU A 114 44.29 -5.74 -1.62
C LEU A 114 43.66 -6.97 -0.97
N VAL A 115 42.41 -6.83 -0.53
CA VAL A 115 41.65 -7.94 0.04
C VAL A 115 41.21 -8.89 -1.06
N LEU A 116 41.58 -10.17 -0.92
CA LEU A 116 41.27 -11.24 -1.86
C LEU A 116 40.63 -12.42 -1.14
N ARG A 117 39.64 -13.03 -1.79
CA ARG A 117 38.98 -14.25 -1.36
C ARG A 117 39.70 -15.46 -1.92
N PHE A 118 39.89 -16.50 -1.12
CA PHE A 118 40.42 -17.77 -1.60
C PHE A 118 39.38 -18.49 -2.48
N ALA A 119 39.77 -18.93 -3.68
CA ALA A 119 38.85 -19.35 -4.75
C ALA A 119 38.40 -20.82 -4.68
N ASP A 120 39.03 -21.65 -3.85
CA ASP A 120 38.80 -23.10 -3.81
C ASP A 120 37.88 -23.48 -2.63
N GLU A 121 36.60 -23.78 -2.93
CA GLU A 121 35.53 -24.12 -1.97
C GLU A 121 35.30 -25.64 -1.79
N GLU A 122 36.32 -26.50 -1.87
CA GLU A 122 36.17 -27.87 -1.36
C GLU A 122 35.90 -27.81 0.16
N PRO A 123 34.77 -28.36 0.66
CA PRO A 123 34.29 -28.11 2.01
C PRO A 123 35.21 -28.77 3.05
N LEU A 124 36.13 -27.98 3.58
CA LEU A 124 36.99 -28.26 4.73
C LEU A 124 36.19 -28.42 6.04
N GLY A 125 35.11 -29.22 6.09
CA GLY A 125 34.34 -29.53 7.32
C GLY A 125 33.76 -28.34 8.12
N ARG A 126 34.03 -27.10 7.67
CA ARG A 126 33.62 -25.80 8.18
C ARG A 126 33.71 -24.88 6.96
N GLY A 127 32.63 -24.75 6.18
CA GLY A 127 32.58 -23.90 4.99
C GLY A 127 32.79 -22.41 5.31
N ARG A 128 34.03 -22.02 5.62
CA ARG A 128 34.44 -20.65 5.88
C ARG A 128 35.24 -20.15 4.70
N ALA A 129 34.64 -19.22 3.95
CA ALA A 129 35.40 -18.37 3.04
C ALA A 129 36.53 -17.67 3.82
N ALA A 130 37.71 -17.61 3.22
CA ALA A 130 38.90 -16.98 3.78
C ALA A 130 39.25 -15.73 2.97
N TRP A 131 39.45 -14.60 3.65
CA TRP A 131 39.82 -13.33 3.04
C TRP A 131 41.17 -12.86 3.57
N TRP A 132 42.09 -12.60 2.64
CA TRP A 132 43.45 -12.19 2.96
C TRP A 132 43.76 -10.84 2.35
N SER A 133 44.47 -9.98 3.09
CA SER A 133 44.96 -8.70 2.60
C SER A 133 46.36 -8.87 2.03
N PHE A 134 46.53 -8.63 0.73
CA PHE A 134 47.80 -8.74 0.00
C PHE A 134 48.44 -7.37 -0.23
N SER A 135 49.69 -7.24 0.21
CA SER A 135 50.55 -6.08 -0.07
C SER A 135 51.82 -6.57 -0.74
N GLY A 136 52.23 -5.96 -1.87
CA GLY A 136 53.37 -6.46 -2.63
C GLY A 136 53.89 -5.49 -3.69
N HIS A 137 55.18 -5.64 -4.01
CA HIS A 137 55.88 -4.79 -4.97
C HIS A 137 56.39 -5.62 -6.15
N PRO A 138 56.23 -5.11 -7.39
CA PRO A 138 56.80 -5.77 -8.56
C PRO A 138 58.33 -5.72 -8.49
N LYS A 139 58.99 -6.81 -8.87
CA LYS A 139 60.45 -6.88 -9.01
C LYS A 139 60.82 -6.88 -10.49
N PHE A 140 61.81 -6.09 -10.81
CA PHE A 140 62.42 -6.02 -12.13
C PHE A 140 63.91 -6.31 -11.98
N ASP A 141 64.51 -6.95 -12.99
CA ASP A 141 65.97 -7.10 -13.05
C ASP A 141 66.66 -5.83 -13.58
N GLY A 142 67.99 -5.89 -13.73
CA GLY A 142 68.80 -4.76 -14.21
C GLY A 142 68.49 -4.31 -15.64
N GLU A 143 67.75 -5.10 -16.42
CA GLU A 143 67.30 -4.78 -17.78
C GLU A 143 65.84 -4.31 -17.82
N GLY A 144 65.18 -4.20 -16.66
CA GLY A 144 63.79 -3.77 -16.56
C GLY A 144 62.77 -4.89 -16.87
N VAL A 145 63.20 -6.15 -16.93
CA VAL A 145 62.30 -7.28 -17.16
C VAL A 145 61.62 -7.67 -15.85
N PHE A 146 60.30 -7.84 -15.90
CA PHE A 146 59.49 -8.23 -14.74
C PHE A 146 59.83 -9.65 -14.27
N ARG A 147 60.13 -9.81 -12.98
CA ARG A 147 60.52 -11.07 -12.32
C ARG A 147 59.49 -11.57 -11.30
N GLY A 148 58.31 -10.97 -11.26
CA GLY A 148 57.24 -11.31 -10.33
C GLY A 148 57.11 -10.35 -9.16
N TYR A 149 56.29 -10.70 -8.19
CA TYR A 149 56.00 -9.90 -6.99
C TYR A 149 56.70 -10.46 -5.76
N ARG A 150 57.01 -9.57 -4.80
CA ARG A 150 57.39 -9.93 -3.44
C ARG A 150 56.51 -9.14 -2.48
N GLY A 151 55.95 -9.80 -1.48
CA GLY A 151 54.98 -9.16 -0.62
C GLY A 151 54.70 -9.90 0.67
N SER A 152 53.78 -9.32 1.43
CA SER A 152 53.19 -9.91 2.61
C SER A 152 51.69 -10.11 2.42
N ALA A 153 51.13 -11.09 3.12
CA ALA A 153 49.71 -11.36 3.22
C ALA A 153 49.32 -11.47 4.70
N LYS A 154 48.11 -11.07 5.07
CA LYS A 154 47.57 -11.24 6.41
C LYS A 154 46.14 -11.79 6.31
N ASP A 155 45.79 -12.73 7.18
CA ASP A 155 44.39 -13.12 7.35
C ASP A 155 43.58 -11.95 7.92
N VAL A 156 42.58 -11.52 7.15
CA VAL A 156 41.62 -10.49 7.57
C VAL A 156 40.21 -11.04 7.64
N THR A 157 40.03 -12.37 7.59
CA THR A 157 38.71 -13.04 7.52
C THR A 157 37.76 -12.53 8.60
N LEU A 158 38.18 -12.47 9.86
CA LEU A 158 37.29 -12.00 10.96
C LEU A 158 36.98 -10.51 10.88
N GLU A 159 37.98 -9.67 10.59
CA GLU A 159 37.83 -8.21 10.47
C GLU A 159 36.92 -7.87 9.29
N TYR A 160 37.11 -8.57 8.17
CA TYR A 160 36.38 -8.37 6.92
C TYR A 160 34.95 -8.93 6.99
N GLN A 161 34.74 -10.11 7.59
CA GLN A 161 33.40 -10.63 7.86
C GLN A 161 32.57 -9.67 8.72
N ARG A 162 33.15 -9.13 9.80
CA ARG A 162 32.48 -8.11 10.62
C ARG A 162 32.17 -6.86 9.80
N LYS A 163 33.11 -6.41 8.97
CA LYS A 163 32.89 -5.25 8.10
C LYS A 163 31.77 -5.48 7.08
N LEU A 164 31.70 -6.66 6.48
CA LEU A 164 30.61 -7.07 5.59
C LEU A 164 29.27 -7.13 6.33
N GLU A 165 29.24 -7.74 7.52
CA GLU A 165 28.04 -7.80 8.35
C GLU A 165 27.58 -6.41 8.81
N ASP A 166 28.50 -5.55 9.26
CA ASP A 166 28.22 -4.17 9.67
C ASP A 166 27.70 -3.35 8.49
N SER A 167 28.31 -3.50 7.30
CA SER A 167 27.83 -2.86 6.07
C SER A 167 26.44 -3.36 5.68
N ARG A 168 26.19 -4.68 5.79
CA ARG A 168 24.89 -5.28 5.50
C ARG A 168 23.82 -4.79 6.49
N LEU A 169 24.11 -4.75 7.78
CA LEU A 169 23.18 -4.25 8.81
C LEU A 169 22.94 -2.74 8.68
N ALA A 170 23.93 -1.99 8.19
CA ALA A 170 23.77 -0.58 7.88
C ALA A 170 22.82 -0.32 6.70
N GLU A 171 22.61 -1.30 5.82
CA GLU A 171 21.84 -1.12 4.58
C GLU A 171 20.56 -1.94 4.45
N TYR A 172 20.44 -3.06 5.17
CA TYR A 172 19.33 -4.01 5.05
C TYR A 172 18.63 -4.24 6.38
N ASP A 173 17.32 -4.51 6.32
CA ASP A 173 16.50 -4.93 7.45
C ASP A 173 16.80 -6.38 7.82
N SER A 174 17.15 -6.64 9.08
CA SER A 174 17.60 -7.96 9.54
C SER A 174 16.50 -9.03 9.49
N LEU A 175 15.23 -8.63 9.56
CA LEU A 175 14.10 -9.55 9.53
C LEU A 175 13.73 -9.98 8.11
N THR A 176 13.57 -9.01 7.21
CA THR A 176 13.02 -9.24 5.86
C THR A 176 14.10 -9.36 4.77
N GLY A 177 15.32 -8.90 5.04
CA GLY A 177 16.40 -8.82 4.06
C GLY A 177 16.21 -7.74 2.99
N LEU A 178 15.16 -6.91 3.10
CA LEU A 178 14.93 -5.75 2.23
C LEU A 178 15.84 -4.58 2.60
N ALA A 179 15.90 -3.54 1.77
CA ALA A 179 16.60 -2.32 2.13
C ALA A 179 16.00 -1.72 3.41
N ASN A 180 16.84 -1.22 4.32
CA ASN A 180 16.36 -0.52 5.50
C ASN A 180 16.03 0.94 5.18
N ARG A 181 15.46 1.65 6.16
CA ARG A 181 15.13 3.08 6.06
C ARG A 181 16.32 3.95 5.60
N HIS A 182 17.53 3.65 6.08
CA HIS A 182 18.72 4.43 5.77
C HIS A 182 19.12 4.30 4.29
N ARG A 183 19.17 3.07 3.77
CA ARG A 183 19.44 2.80 2.35
C ARG A 183 18.37 3.38 1.44
N MET A 184 17.10 3.18 1.77
CA MET A 184 15.99 3.73 0.99
C MET A 184 16.05 5.25 0.90
N THR A 185 16.38 5.92 2.00
CA THR A 185 16.56 7.39 2.04
C THR A 185 17.69 7.85 1.12
N ARG A 186 18.87 7.23 1.22
CA ARG A 186 20.02 7.53 0.34
C ARG A 186 19.69 7.28 -1.13
N ARG A 187 18.99 6.18 -1.42
CA ARG A 187 18.63 5.80 -2.79
C ARG A 187 17.63 6.78 -3.41
N LEU A 188 16.60 7.16 -2.67
CA LEU A 188 15.61 8.13 -3.13
C LEU A 188 16.27 9.48 -3.41
N GLU A 189 17.11 9.96 -2.50
CA GLU A 189 17.82 11.24 -2.65
C GLU A 189 18.77 11.26 -3.86
N SER A 190 19.58 10.21 -4.04
CA SER A 190 20.47 10.08 -5.20
C SER A 190 19.71 9.92 -6.52
N THR A 191 18.61 9.15 -6.53
CA THR A 191 17.76 8.96 -7.73
C THR A 191 17.09 10.27 -8.14
N LEU A 192 16.48 11.00 -7.20
CA LEU A 192 15.84 12.29 -7.48
C LEU A 192 16.86 13.32 -7.98
N ALA A 193 18.06 13.39 -7.39
CA ALA A 193 19.12 14.28 -7.84
C ALA A 193 19.57 13.98 -9.28
N ALA A 194 19.80 12.69 -9.59
CA ALA A 194 20.17 12.26 -10.93
C ALA A 194 19.06 12.53 -11.96
N TYR A 195 17.81 12.26 -11.58
CA TYR A 195 16.67 12.33 -12.50
C TYR A 195 16.22 13.77 -12.74
N ARG A 196 16.46 14.67 -11.77
CA ARG A 196 16.31 16.11 -11.98
C ARG A 196 17.18 16.62 -13.12
N ASN A 197 18.43 16.16 -13.20
CA ASN A 197 19.35 16.54 -14.27
C ASN A 197 18.98 15.88 -15.60
N ALA A 198 18.54 14.62 -15.57
CA ALA A 198 18.13 13.86 -16.75
C ALA A 198 16.68 14.17 -17.23
N LYS A 199 15.93 15.01 -16.51
CA LYS A 199 14.50 15.30 -16.74
C LYS A 199 13.61 14.04 -16.77
N ARG A 200 13.90 13.07 -15.89
CA ARG A 200 13.16 11.80 -15.73
C ARG A 200 12.25 11.83 -14.51
N SER A 201 11.26 10.96 -14.49
CA SER A 201 10.30 10.83 -13.39
C SER A 201 10.69 9.73 -12.40
N CYS A 202 10.20 9.82 -11.17
CA CYS A 202 10.41 8.79 -10.16
C CYS A 202 9.13 8.67 -9.31
N ALA A 203 8.56 7.47 -9.23
CA ALA A 203 7.41 7.20 -8.38
C ALA A 203 7.85 6.59 -7.05
N LEU A 204 7.17 7.01 -5.99
CA LEU A 204 7.30 6.51 -4.63
C LEU A 204 5.97 5.92 -4.19
N MET A 205 5.97 4.66 -3.76
CA MET A 205 4.83 4.04 -3.10
C MET A 205 5.18 3.81 -1.64
N MET A 206 4.32 4.29 -0.74
CA MET A 206 4.34 3.94 0.67
C MET A 206 3.23 2.93 0.95
N LEU A 207 3.55 1.87 1.67
CA LEU A 207 2.64 0.77 1.96
C LEU A 207 2.57 0.53 3.46
N ASP A 208 1.38 0.21 3.93
CA ASP A 208 1.14 -0.19 5.31
C ASP A 208 0.28 -1.45 5.33
N LEU A 209 0.56 -2.36 6.26
CA LEU A 209 -0.20 -3.60 6.38
C LEU A 209 -1.39 -3.40 7.33
N ASP A 210 -2.59 -3.39 6.76
CA ASP A 210 -3.80 -3.19 7.54
C ASP A 210 -4.02 -4.37 8.49
N ARG A 211 -4.36 -4.06 9.75
CA ARG A 211 -4.63 -5.04 10.82
C ARG A 211 -3.43 -5.92 11.19
N PHE A 212 -2.19 -5.55 10.84
CA PHE A 212 -1.00 -6.30 11.26
C PHE A 212 -0.87 -6.42 12.78
N LYS A 213 -1.25 -5.37 13.52
CA LYS A 213 -1.27 -5.40 14.99
C LYS A 213 -2.19 -6.51 15.53
N GLN A 214 -3.34 -6.74 14.92
CA GLN A 214 -4.26 -7.81 15.32
C GLN A 214 -3.62 -9.19 15.18
N VAL A 215 -2.80 -9.41 14.14
CA VAL A 215 -2.05 -10.66 13.98
C VAL A 215 -1.04 -10.84 15.12
N ASN A 216 -0.30 -9.79 15.50
CA ASN A 216 0.61 -9.84 16.64
C ASN A 216 -0.11 -10.13 17.95
N ASP A 217 -1.25 -9.48 18.18
CA ASP A 217 -2.01 -9.60 19.43
C ASP A 217 -2.67 -10.99 19.56
N THR A 218 -3.14 -11.58 18.45
CA THR A 218 -3.83 -12.89 18.44
C THR A 218 -2.88 -14.08 18.27
N MET A 219 -1.79 -13.93 17.52
CA MET A 219 -0.91 -15.05 17.12
C MET A 219 0.52 -14.91 17.66
N GLY A 220 0.86 -13.78 18.29
CA GLY A 220 2.16 -13.49 18.87
C GLY A 220 3.17 -12.89 17.88
N HIS A 221 4.19 -12.23 18.42
CA HIS A 221 5.25 -11.60 17.62
C HIS A 221 5.99 -12.53 16.65
N PRO A 222 6.31 -13.80 16.99
CA PRO A 222 6.95 -14.70 16.03
C PRO A 222 6.12 -14.94 14.76
N ALA A 223 4.78 -14.98 14.89
CA ALA A 223 3.87 -15.10 13.77
C ALA A 223 3.85 -13.83 12.92
N GLY A 224 3.86 -12.65 13.55
CA GLY A 224 3.99 -11.38 12.84
C GLY A 224 5.31 -11.24 12.10
N ASP A 225 6.41 -11.68 12.70
CA ASP A 225 7.73 -11.71 12.05
C ASP A 225 7.74 -12.59 10.79
N GLU A 226 7.11 -13.76 10.87
CA GLU A 226 6.98 -14.66 9.73
C GLU A 226 6.08 -14.09 8.63
N LEU A 227 4.98 -13.44 9.02
CA LEU A 227 4.13 -12.71 8.08
C LEU A 227 4.92 -11.64 7.33
N LEU A 228 5.74 -10.85 8.03
CA LEU A 228 6.57 -9.81 7.41
C LEU A 228 7.60 -10.38 6.41
N ARG A 229 8.18 -11.55 6.69
CA ARG A 229 9.07 -12.24 5.73
C ARG A 229 8.32 -12.64 4.46
N GLN A 230 7.13 -13.22 4.61
CA GLN A 230 6.31 -13.63 3.46
C GLN A 230 5.82 -12.43 2.65
N VAL A 231 5.43 -11.32 3.31
CA VAL A 231 5.10 -10.05 2.63
C VAL A 231 6.29 -9.55 1.81
N ALA A 232 7.49 -9.53 2.40
CA ALA A 232 8.69 -9.08 1.71
C ALA A 232 9.03 -9.95 0.49
N GLU A 233 8.82 -11.26 0.57
CA GLU A 233 8.97 -12.17 -0.57
C GLU A 233 7.94 -11.91 -1.68
N ARG A 234 6.66 -11.73 -1.31
CA ARG A 234 5.59 -11.39 -2.26
C ARG A 234 5.90 -10.07 -2.97
N LEU A 235 6.30 -9.04 -2.24
CA LEU A 235 6.67 -7.74 -2.82
C LEU A 235 7.85 -7.88 -3.78
N ARG A 236 8.90 -8.64 -3.42
CA ARG A 236 10.04 -8.92 -4.31
C ARG A 236 9.61 -9.58 -5.62
N ASN A 237 8.73 -10.59 -5.56
CA ASN A 237 8.24 -11.28 -6.74
C ASN A 237 7.37 -10.38 -7.64
N ILE A 238 6.66 -9.41 -7.06
CA ILE A 238 5.83 -8.48 -7.81
C ILE A 238 6.69 -7.42 -8.47
N ILE A 239 7.51 -6.70 -7.70
CA ILE A 239 8.27 -5.54 -8.21
C ILE A 239 9.41 -6.01 -9.12
N GLY A 240 10.13 -7.06 -8.73
CA GLY A 240 11.27 -7.58 -9.47
C GLY A 240 12.40 -6.56 -9.59
N ASP A 241 12.94 -6.43 -10.80
CA ASP A 241 14.00 -5.52 -11.21
C ASP A 241 13.51 -4.09 -11.55
N ARG A 242 12.21 -3.85 -11.48
CA ARG A 242 11.58 -2.56 -11.86
C ARG A 242 11.79 -1.45 -10.83
N GLY A 243 12.18 -1.80 -9.60
CA GLY A 243 12.29 -0.85 -8.51
C GLY A 243 13.01 -1.42 -7.30
N GLU A 244 13.19 -0.57 -6.30
CA GLU A 244 13.83 -0.94 -5.03
C GLU A 244 12.79 -0.98 -3.92
N ILE A 245 12.85 -2.01 -3.08
CA ILE A 245 11.89 -2.26 -2.00
C ILE A 245 12.63 -2.19 -0.68
N GLY A 246 12.06 -1.47 0.28
CA GLY A 246 12.58 -1.42 1.64
C GLY A 246 11.50 -1.50 2.69
N ARG A 247 11.90 -1.91 3.89
CA ARG A 247 11.08 -1.87 5.09
C ARG A 247 11.55 -0.71 5.96
N LEU A 248 10.65 0.22 6.25
CA LEU A 248 10.98 1.43 7.00
C LEU A 248 10.92 1.21 8.52
N GLY A 249 10.15 0.21 8.96
CA GLY A 249 9.98 -0.21 10.34
C GLY A 249 8.56 -0.72 10.57
N GLY A 250 8.36 -1.59 11.58
CA GLY A 250 7.02 -2.13 11.88
C GLY A 250 6.41 -2.85 10.67
N ASP A 251 5.24 -2.38 10.25
CA ASP A 251 4.43 -2.79 9.11
C ASP A 251 4.56 -1.88 7.88
N GLU A 252 5.48 -0.90 7.90
CA GLU A 252 5.67 0.06 6.81
C GLU A 252 6.70 -0.44 5.78
N PHE A 253 6.27 -0.47 4.51
CA PHE A 253 7.11 -0.78 3.35
C PHE A 253 7.14 0.40 2.38
N GLN A 254 8.24 0.52 1.64
CA GLN A 254 8.43 1.56 0.64
C GLN A 254 8.94 0.95 -0.67
N VAL A 255 8.41 1.41 -1.79
CA VAL A 255 8.86 1.03 -3.13
C VAL A 255 9.24 2.27 -3.93
N ILE A 256 10.46 2.27 -4.47
CA ILE A 256 10.96 3.31 -5.39
C ILE A 256 10.93 2.75 -6.81
N LEU A 257 10.22 3.42 -7.72
CA LEU A 257 10.07 3.04 -9.13
C LEU A 257 10.70 4.12 -10.02
N PRO A 258 11.90 3.90 -10.54
CA PRO A 258 12.55 4.85 -11.43
C PRO A 258 11.86 4.89 -12.80
N ASP A 259 11.72 6.10 -13.36
CA ASP A 259 11.27 6.37 -14.74
C ASP A 259 9.86 5.89 -15.05
N LEU A 260 8.97 6.04 -14.07
CA LEU A 260 7.57 5.67 -14.18
C LEU A 260 6.66 6.77 -13.63
N ASP A 261 5.88 7.41 -14.51
CA ASP A 261 4.86 8.42 -14.16
C ASP A 261 3.47 8.13 -14.74
N ASP A 262 3.32 7.04 -15.50
CA ASP A 262 2.03 6.58 -16.02
C ASP A 262 1.15 6.09 -14.86
N ARG A 263 0.16 6.91 -14.49
CA ARG A 263 -0.77 6.62 -13.39
C ARG A 263 -1.59 5.36 -13.65
N GLY A 264 -1.86 5.00 -14.90
CA GLY A 264 -2.54 3.74 -15.23
C GLY A 264 -1.68 2.52 -14.89
N LYS A 265 -0.39 2.54 -15.23
CA LYS A 265 0.56 1.47 -14.88
C LYS A 265 0.83 1.41 -13.38
N LEU A 266 0.98 2.56 -12.73
CA LEU A 266 1.19 2.66 -11.28
C LEU A 266 -0.04 2.14 -10.52
N GLY A 267 -1.25 2.52 -10.92
CA GLY A 267 -2.49 2.02 -10.33
C GLY A 267 -2.64 0.51 -10.49
N ALA A 268 -2.42 -0.03 -11.70
CA ALA A 268 -2.46 -1.47 -11.93
C ALA A 268 -1.40 -2.25 -11.11
N LEU A 269 -0.22 -1.66 -10.89
CA LEU A 269 0.79 -2.24 -10.03
C LEU A 269 0.36 -2.21 -8.56
N ALA A 270 -0.23 -1.11 -8.09
CA ALA A 270 -0.73 -0.98 -6.73
C ALA A 270 -1.88 -1.95 -6.45
N GLU A 271 -2.86 -2.07 -7.35
CA GLU A 271 -3.94 -3.08 -7.27
C GLU A 271 -3.37 -4.49 -7.20
N LYS A 272 -2.38 -4.80 -8.04
CA LYS A 272 -1.71 -6.11 -8.02
C LYS A 272 -1.00 -6.37 -6.69
N ILE A 273 -0.35 -5.36 -6.12
CA ILE A 273 0.28 -5.48 -4.79
C ILE A 273 -0.79 -5.76 -3.74
N ILE A 274 -1.87 -4.98 -3.71
CA ILE A 274 -2.98 -5.16 -2.77
C ILE A 274 -3.53 -6.59 -2.89
N GLN A 275 -3.87 -7.03 -4.09
CA GLN A 275 -4.44 -8.36 -4.33
C GLN A 275 -3.54 -9.51 -3.85
N ILE A 276 -2.22 -9.39 -4.02
CA ILE A 276 -1.27 -10.45 -3.65
C ILE A 276 -0.94 -10.39 -2.15
N VAL A 277 -0.79 -9.19 -1.58
CA VAL A 277 -0.53 -9.03 -0.15
C VAL A 277 -1.76 -9.45 0.67
N CYS A 278 -2.98 -9.25 0.17
CA CYS A 278 -4.20 -9.71 0.83
C CYS A 278 -4.42 -11.24 0.78
N GLN A 279 -3.62 -12.00 0.04
CA GLN A 279 -3.76 -13.46 0.03
C GLN A 279 -3.46 -14.06 1.42
N PRO A 280 -4.17 -15.09 1.87
CA PRO A 280 -3.94 -15.69 3.19
C PRO A 280 -2.49 -16.15 3.40
N TYR A 281 -1.97 -15.97 4.62
CA TYR A 281 -0.64 -16.38 5.04
C TYR A 281 -0.73 -17.65 5.88
N PRO A 282 -0.11 -18.77 5.47
CA PRO A 282 0.02 -19.94 6.32
C PRO A 282 1.08 -19.67 7.40
N ILE A 283 0.66 -19.65 8.67
CA ILE A 283 1.53 -19.40 9.81
C ILE A 283 1.16 -20.40 10.91
N ASP A 284 2.08 -21.30 11.28
CA ASP A 284 1.92 -22.31 12.32
C ASP A 284 0.60 -23.11 12.26
N GLY A 285 0.19 -23.48 11.03
CA GLY A 285 -1.05 -24.25 10.79
C GLY A 285 -2.34 -23.43 10.87
N LYS A 286 -2.26 -22.12 11.15
CA LYS A 286 -3.37 -21.16 11.08
C LYS A 286 -3.24 -20.30 9.81
N ARG A 287 -4.32 -19.59 9.45
CA ARG A 287 -4.36 -18.67 8.30
C ARG A 287 -4.54 -17.25 8.80
N ALA A 288 -3.56 -16.39 8.56
CA ALA A 288 -3.69 -14.96 8.80
C ALA A 288 -4.11 -14.25 7.51
N ILE A 289 -5.00 -13.26 7.63
CA ILE A 289 -5.42 -12.40 6.51
C ILE A 289 -5.16 -10.97 6.96
N ILE A 290 -4.45 -10.22 6.13
CA ILE A 290 -4.16 -8.79 6.33
C ILE A 290 -4.56 -8.02 5.08
N GLY A 291 -4.85 -6.73 5.24
CA GLY A 291 -4.99 -5.81 4.12
C GLY A 291 -3.68 -5.11 3.81
N THR A 292 -3.66 -4.28 2.78
CA THR A 292 -2.63 -3.26 2.63
C THR A 292 -3.20 -2.00 2.00
N SER A 293 -2.81 -0.86 2.56
CA SER A 293 -3.12 0.46 2.04
C SER A 293 -1.87 1.03 1.37
N ILE A 294 -2.03 1.73 0.24
CA ILE A 294 -0.91 2.25 -0.56
C ILE A 294 -1.08 3.74 -0.88
N GLY A 295 -0.09 4.56 -0.55
CA GLY A 295 0.02 5.95 -0.98
C GLY A 295 1.04 6.14 -2.08
N ILE A 296 0.68 6.81 -3.17
CA ILE A 296 1.54 6.98 -4.35
C ILE A 296 1.83 8.45 -4.62
N ALA A 297 3.10 8.83 -4.69
CA ALA A 297 3.57 10.14 -5.14
C ALA A 297 4.53 10.00 -6.32
N VAL A 298 4.54 10.97 -7.24
CA VAL A 298 5.37 10.96 -8.45
C VAL A 298 6.14 12.27 -8.61
N ALA A 299 7.47 12.18 -8.58
CA ALA A 299 8.35 13.28 -8.92
C ALA A 299 8.45 13.44 -10.45
N PRO A 300 8.50 14.66 -10.98
CA PRO A 300 8.60 15.96 -10.28
C PRO A 300 7.24 16.60 -9.90
N TYR A 301 6.13 15.91 -10.13
CA TYR A 301 4.79 16.50 -10.03
C TYR A 301 4.37 16.79 -8.58
N ASP A 302 4.61 15.82 -7.70
CA ASP A 302 4.15 15.83 -6.30
C ASP A 302 5.25 16.29 -5.33
N GLY A 303 6.46 16.48 -5.83
CA GLY A 303 7.63 16.93 -5.08
C GLY A 303 8.90 16.86 -5.91
N LEU A 304 9.84 17.77 -5.63
CA LEU A 304 11.16 17.82 -6.27
C LEU A 304 12.26 17.28 -5.35
N ALA A 305 12.02 17.33 -4.04
CA ALA A 305 12.92 16.84 -3.01
C ALA A 305 12.37 15.61 -2.31
N ARG A 306 13.26 14.82 -1.68
CA ARG A 306 12.91 13.60 -0.95
C ARG A 306 11.88 13.86 0.14
N ASP A 307 12.05 14.89 0.96
CA ASP A 307 11.12 15.18 2.06
C ASP A 307 9.72 15.58 1.55
N GLU A 308 9.62 16.21 0.38
CA GLU A 308 8.33 16.51 -0.25
C GLU A 308 7.65 15.24 -0.75
N MET A 309 8.41 14.37 -1.43
CA MET A 309 7.91 13.10 -1.95
C MET A 309 7.42 12.17 -0.84
N VAL A 310 8.17 12.05 0.26
CA VAL A 310 7.77 11.23 1.41
C VAL A 310 6.51 11.79 2.05
N ARG A 311 6.45 13.11 2.32
CA ARG A 311 5.23 13.74 2.86
C ARG A 311 4.02 13.55 1.95
N ALA A 312 4.19 13.67 0.64
CA ALA A 312 3.12 13.47 -0.33
C ALA A 312 2.63 12.01 -0.34
N SER A 313 3.54 11.04 -0.33
CA SER A 313 3.16 9.62 -0.27
C SER A 313 2.50 9.24 1.06
N ASP A 314 2.93 9.84 2.18
CA ASP A 314 2.35 9.58 3.50
C ASP A 314 0.92 10.13 3.61
N LEU A 315 0.68 11.34 3.11
CA LEU A 315 -0.67 11.91 3.02
C LEU A 315 -1.60 11.05 2.15
N ALA A 316 -1.08 10.56 1.02
CA ALA A 316 -1.83 9.64 0.15
C ALA A 316 -2.13 8.30 0.85
N LEU A 317 -1.15 7.74 1.55
CA LEU A 317 -1.32 6.48 2.29
C LEU A 317 -2.33 6.63 3.42
N TYR A 318 -2.26 7.74 4.15
CA TYR A 318 -3.21 8.06 5.20
C TYR A 318 -4.64 8.18 4.64
N ALA A 319 -4.83 8.88 3.53
CA ALA A 319 -6.12 8.94 2.84
C ALA A 319 -6.62 7.57 2.37
N ALA A 320 -5.71 6.69 1.90
CA ALA A 320 -6.07 5.32 1.53
C ALA A 320 -6.58 4.51 2.72
N LYS A 321 -5.90 4.59 3.88
CA LYS A 321 -6.33 3.95 5.13
C LYS A 321 -7.71 4.44 5.57
N ASN A 322 -7.90 5.75 5.54
CA ASN A 322 -9.11 6.40 6.04
C ASN A 322 -10.32 6.23 5.12
N GLY A 323 -10.09 5.97 3.82
CA GLY A 323 -11.16 5.73 2.85
C GLY A 323 -11.65 4.28 2.77
N GLY A 324 -11.39 3.45 3.78
CA GLY A 324 -11.85 2.04 3.82
C GLY A 324 -10.75 0.99 3.92
N ARG A 325 -9.47 1.38 3.87
CA ARG A 325 -8.29 0.47 3.84
C ARG A 325 -8.30 -0.46 2.62
N GLY A 326 -7.25 -1.26 2.42
CA GLY A 326 -7.21 -2.23 1.31
C GLY A 326 -7.27 -1.60 -0.09
N GLN A 327 -6.87 -0.34 -0.23
CA GLN A 327 -6.93 0.43 -1.48
C GLN A 327 -5.66 1.26 -1.67
N PHE A 328 -5.49 1.84 -2.86
CA PHE A 328 -4.43 2.79 -3.12
C PHE A 328 -4.98 4.20 -3.34
N ARG A 329 -4.15 5.22 -3.13
CA ARG A 329 -4.46 6.61 -3.48
C ARG A 329 -3.24 7.25 -4.11
N PHE A 330 -3.46 8.02 -5.17
CA PHE A 330 -2.45 8.99 -5.61
C PHE A 330 -2.53 10.25 -4.75
N TYR A 331 -1.38 10.86 -4.50
CA TYR A 331 -1.33 12.17 -3.88
C TYR A 331 -2.13 13.20 -4.70
N SER A 332 -3.00 13.92 -4.00
CA SER A 332 -3.66 15.15 -4.42
C SER A 332 -3.50 16.16 -3.29
N ALA A 333 -3.35 17.46 -3.61
CA ALA A 333 -3.31 18.48 -2.57
C ALA A 333 -4.64 18.60 -1.80
N ASP A 334 -5.76 18.13 -2.38
CA ASP A 334 -7.09 18.04 -1.72
C ASP A 334 -7.03 17.15 -0.46
N LEU A 335 -6.12 16.16 -0.40
CA LEU A 335 -6.03 15.21 0.72
C LEU A 335 -5.61 15.86 2.05
N LYS A 336 -4.92 17.00 2.00
CA LYS A 336 -4.53 17.73 3.21
C LYS A 336 -5.73 18.41 3.86
N ASP A 337 -6.67 18.87 3.04
CA ASP A 337 -7.89 19.53 3.50
C ASP A 337 -8.90 18.49 4.00
N GLU A 338 -8.97 17.31 3.36
CA GLU A 338 -9.80 16.17 3.80
C GLU A 338 -9.50 15.70 5.24
N GLU A 339 -8.23 15.72 5.68
CA GLU A 339 -7.84 15.32 7.05
C GLU A 339 -8.37 16.29 8.12
N GLN A 340 -8.22 17.59 7.87
CA GLN A 340 -8.73 18.62 8.78
C GLN A 340 -10.26 18.61 8.80
N GLU A 341 -10.90 18.49 7.63
CA GLU A 341 -12.34 18.37 7.52
C GLU A 341 -12.87 17.13 8.26
N ARG A 342 -12.16 16.00 8.23
CA ARG A 342 -12.57 14.78 8.91
C ARG A 342 -12.51 14.90 10.43
N THR A 343 -11.49 15.58 10.96
CA THR A 343 -11.38 15.81 12.41
C THR A 343 -12.51 16.71 12.89
N LEU A 344 -12.81 17.78 12.15
CA LEU A 344 -13.97 18.64 12.40
C LEU A 344 -15.27 17.83 12.33
N LEU A 345 -15.44 17.00 11.29
CA LEU A 345 -16.62 16.16 11.12
C LEU A 345 -16.84 15.20 12.30
N LEU A 346 -15.75 14.70 12.91
CA LEU A 346 -15.84 13.82 14.08
C LEU A 346 -16.31 14.57 15.33
N ASP A 347 -15.83 15.80 15.53
CA ASP A 347 -16.28 16.65 16.63
C ASP A 347 -17.76 17.04 16.42
N ASP A 348 -18.12 17.45 15.21
CA ASP A 348 -19.50 17.77 14.82
C ASP A 348 -20.43 16.56 15.03
N LEU A 349 -19.99 15.33 14.72
CA LEU A 349 -20.79 14.13 14.91
C LEU A 349 -21.04 13.80 16.39
N ARG A 350 -20.10 14.14 17.29
CA ARG A 350 -20.31 14.00 18.74
C ARG A 350 -21.42 14.94 19.21
N GLU A 351 -21.39 16.18 18.75
CA GLU A 351 -22.44 17.15 19.05
C GLU A 351 -23.78 16.76 18.43
N ALA A 352 -23.77 16.19 17.22
CA ALA A 352 -24.96 15.75 16.51
C ALA A 352 -25.77 14.68 17.26
N LEU A 353 -25.08 13.76 17.95
CA LEU A 353 -25.71 12.74 18.79
C LEU A 353 -26.48 13.34 19.98
N ASP A 354 -25.96 14.42 20.56
CA ASP A 354 -26.54 15.05 21.74
C ASP A 354 -27.62 16.11 21.35
N ASN A 355 -27.60 16.62 20.12
CA ASN A 355 -28.45 17.71 19.62
C ASN A 355 -29.56 17.28 18.61
N GLU A 356 -29.93 16.00 18.56
CA GLU A 356 -31.01 15.48 17.67
C GLU A 356 -30.80 15.79 16.16
N GLN A 357 -29.54 15.86 15.70
CA GLN A 357 -29.22 16.18 14.29
C GLN A 357 -29.18 14.94 13.38
N LEU A 358 -29.21 13.75 13.97
CA LEU A 358 -29.29 12.48 13.26
C LEU A 358 -30.76 12.07 13.09
N GLU A 359 -31.11 11.59 11.91
CA GLU A 359 -32.43 11.02 11.63
C GLU A 359 -32.30 9.65 10.94
N LEU A 360 -33.30 8.79 11.09
CA LEU A 360 -33.40 7.55 10.34
C LEU A 360 -34.43 7.70 9.22
N HIS A 361 -34.00 7.38 8.00
CA HIS A 361 -34.91 7.13 6.89
C HIS A 361 -35.02 5.63 6.69
N TYR A 362 -36.11 5.18 6.09
CA TYR A 362 -36.44 3.77 6.00
C TYR A 362 -36.73 3.41 4.56
N GLN A 363 -35.93 2.52 3.98
CA GLN A 363 -36.13 2.06 2.62
C GLN A 363 -36.93 0.76 2.61
N PRO A 364 -38.03 0.66 1.83
CA PRO A 364 -38.86 -0.54 1.82
C PRO A 364 -38.20 -1.70 1.08
N VAL A 365 -38.34 -2.89 1.66
CA VAL A 365 -38.05 -4.18 1.03
C VAL A 365 -39.37 -4.80 0.57
N VAL A 366 -39.50 -5.04 -0.73
CA VAL A 366 -40.77 -5.42 -1.36
C VAL A 366 -40.70 -6.87 -1.85
N ARG A 367 -41.78 -7.62 -1.63
CA ARG A 367 -41.95 -8.96 -2.18
C ARG A 367 -42.43 -8.87 -3.63
N THR A 368 -41.69 -9.51 -4.53
CA THR A 368 -41.94 -9.42 -5.99
C THR A 368 -43.25 -10.08 -6.43
N ALA A 369 -43.79 -11.03 -5.66
CA ALA A 369 -44.99 -11.78 -6.02
C ALA A 369 -46.28 -10.95 -5.95
N ASP A 370 -46.39 -10.01 -5.02
CA ASP A 370 -47.61 -9.24 -4.73
C ASP A 370 -47.35 -7.76 -4.46
N ASN A 371 -46.11 -7.30 -4.59
CA ASN A 371 -45.67 -5.91 -4.35
C ASN A 371 -45.96 -5.42 -2.91
N MET A 372 -46.06 -6.35 -1.96
CA MET A 372 -46.23 -6.02 -0.55
C MET A 372 -44.89 -5.78 0.12
N VAL A 373 -44.83 -4.75 0.96
CA VAL A 373 -43.64 -4.47 1.78
C VAL A 373 -43.55 -5.45 2.94
N VAL A 374 -42.39 -6.08 3.08
CA VAL A 374 -42.12 -7.09 4.13
C VAL A 374 -41.20 -6.56 5.23
N GLY A 375 -40.51 -5.46 4.98
CA GLY A 375 -39.65 -4.81 5.97
C GLY A 375 -39.11 -3.49 5.46
N PHE A 376 -38.40 -2.80 6.34
CA PHE A 376 -37.69 -1.58 6.02
C PHE A 376 -36.24 -1.67 6.50
N GLU A 377 -35.31 -1.23 5.66
CA GLU A 377 -33.94 -0.98 6.08
C GLU A 377 -33.82 0.43 6.66
N ALA A 378 -33.32 0.53 7.89
CA ALA A 378 -33.05 1.78 8.58
C ALA A 378 -31.71 2.36 8.11
N LEU A 379 -31.78 3.48 7.41
CA LEU A 379 -30.66 4.20 6.83
C LEU A 379 -30.48 5.54 7.55
N MET A 380 -29.31 5.72 8.16
CA MET A 380 -28.99 6.95 8.86
C MET A 380 -28.86 8.13 7.89
N ARG A 381 -29.28 9.31 8.35
CA ARG A 381 -29.06 10.60 7.70
C ARG A 381 -28.59 11.59 8.75
N TRP A 382 -27.73 12.50 8.32
CA TRP A 382 -27.24 13.55 9.20
C TRP A 382 -27.51 14.90 8.56
N GLU A 383 -28.37 15.69 9.19
CA GLU A 383 -28.67 17.05 8.78
C GLU A 383 -27.84 18.02 9.62
N HIS A 384 -26.71 18.45 9.05
CA HIS A 384 -25.77 19.34 9.72
C HIS A 384 -26.20 20.81 9.55
N PRO A 385 -26.16 21.65 10.61
CA PRO A 385 -26.60 23.06 10.55
C PRO A 385 -25.90 23.89 9.47
N GLU A 386 -24.57 23.74 9.33
CA GLU A 386 -23.78 24.47 8.33
C GLU A 386 -23.61 23.74 6.99
N ARG A 387 -23.45 22.40 7.00
CA ARG A 387 -23.12 21.58 5.81
C ARG A 387 -24.35 21.02 5.08
N GLY A 388 -25.55 21.13 5.66
CA GLY A 388 -26.75 20.48 5.15
C GLY A 388 -26.67 18.95 5.30
N SER A 389 -27.26 18.23 4.34
CA SER A 389 -27.35 16.76 4.38
C SER A 389 -25.98 16.11 4.13
N VAL A 390 -25.42 15.46 5.16
CA VAL A 390 -24.13 14.75 5.10
C VAL A 390 -24.37 13.27 4.80
N SER A 391 -23.69 12.77 3.77
CA SER A 391 -23.83 11.37 3.33
C SER A 391 -23.27 10.37 4.35
N PRO A 392 -23.97 9.25 4.62
CA PRO A 392 -23.47 8.13 5.44
C PRO A 392 -22.13 7.57 4.98
N GLY A 393 -21.86 7.57 3.67
CA GLY A 393 -20.57 7.12 3.14
C GLY A 393 -19.38 7.99 3.56
N VAL A 394 -19.62 9.17 4.15
CA VAL A 394 -18.58 10.07 4.67
C VAL A 394 -18.44 9.92 6.18
N PHE A 395 -19.54 10.03 6.93
CA PHE A 395 -19.46 10.11 8.39
C PHE A 395 -19.42 8.74 9.10
N ILE A 396 -19.94 7.66 8.51
CA ILE A 396 -19.88 6.32 9.13
C ILE A 396 -18.43 5.81 9.18
N PRO A 397 -17.63 5.85 8.09
CA PRO A 397 -16.21 5.49 8.18
C PRO A 397 -15.44 6.39 9.15
N ALA A 398 -15.78 7.68 9.21
CA ALA A 398 -15.22 8.58 10.21
C ALA A 398 -15.53 8.09 11.63
N ALA A 399 -16.78 7.77 11.93
CA ALA A 399 -17.23 7.29 13.23
C ALA A 399 -16.57 5.96 13.65
N GLU A 400 -16.31 5.05 12.71
CA GLU A 400 -15.59 3.79 12.97
C GLU A 400 -14.15 4.05 13.43
N ASP A 401 -13.38 4.84 12.67
CA ASP A 401 -12.01 5.16 13.03
C ASP A 401 -11.92 6.02 14.31
N GLY A 402 -12.93 6.87 14.55
CA GLY A 402 -13.04 7.71 15.74
C GLY A 402 -13.59 7.00 16.99
N ASN A 403 -13.87 5.69 16.90
CA ASN A 403 -14.50 4.87 17.96
C ASN A 403 -15.85 5.42 18.47
N LEU A 404 -16.57 6.15 17.62
CA LEU A 404 -17.92 6.66 17.88
C LEU A 404 -19.02 5.74 17.34
N ILE A 405 -18.67 4.80 16.45
CA ILE A 405 -19.64 3.90 15.80
C ILE A 405 -20.50 3.11 16.81
N GLY A 406 -19.94 2.76 17.98
CA GLY A 406 -20.69 2.12 19.06
C GLY A 406 -21.88 2.96 19.54
N ARG A 407 -21.64 4.26 19.83
CA ARG A 407 -22.69 5.19 20.28
C ARG A 407 -23.71 5.47 19.17
N VAL A 408 -23.21 5.70 17.96
CA VAL A 408 -24.04 6.02 16.79
C VAL A 408 -24.97 4.85 16.45
N GLY A 409 -24.45 3.63 16.43
CA GLY A 409 -25.27 2.46 16.13
C GLY A 409 -26.16 2.02 17.29
N GLU A 410 -25.79 2.27 18.55
CA GLU A 410 -26.74 2.12 19.67
C GLU A 410 -27.96 3.04 19.50
N TRP A 411 -27.73 4.32 19.20
CA TRP A 411 -28.80 5.27 18.92
C TRP A 411 -29.67 4.80 17.75
N ALA A 412 -29.05 4.36 16.65
CA ALA A 412 -29.76 3.87 15.47
C ALA A 412 -30.63 2.65 15.79
N LEU A 413 -30.09 1.68 16.54
CA LEU A 413 -30.80 0.47 16.95
C LEU A 413 -32.01 0.81 17.82
N ARG A 414 -31.86 1.72 18.79
CA ARG A 414 -32.97 2.17 19.65
C ARG A 414 -34.07 2.85 18.84
N GLN A 415 -33.71 3.77 17.96
CA GLN A 415 -34.67 4.51 17.13
C GLN A 415 -35.39 3.60 16.11
N ALA A 416 -34.65 2.69 15.46
CA ALA A 416 -35.21 1.73 14.51
C ALA A 416 -36.20 0.78 15.19
N CYS A 417 -35.84 0.23 16.36
CA CYS A 417 -36.71 -0.65 17.12
C CYS A 417 -37.97 0.06 17.63
N TRP A 418 -37.83 1.30 18.13
CA TRP A 418 -38.96 2.11 18.59
C TRP A 418 -39.94 2.41 17.46
N ALA A 419 -39.44 2.86 16.31
CA ALA A 419 -40.26 3.12 15.13
C ALA A 419 -41.03 1.89 14.66
N ALA A 420 -40.37 0.72 14.65
CA ALA A 420 -40.96 -0.52 14.19
C ALA A 420 -42.10 -1.05 15.08
N THR A 421 -42.17 -0.65 16.34
CA THR A 421 -43.26 -1.03 17.26
C THR A 421 -44.63 -0.56 16.76
N ASN A 422 -44.69 0.57 16.06
CA ASN A 422 -45.94 1.11 15.49
C ASN A 422 -46.33 0.49 14.14
N TRP A 423 -45.46 -0.35 13.55
CA TRP A 423 -45.75 -0.99 12.26
C TRP A 423 -46.53 -2.30 12.42
N PRO A 424 -47.21 -2.77 11.37
CA PRO A 424 -47.87 -4.08 11.38
C PRO A 424 -46.90 -5.21 11.76
N GLN A 425 -47.42 -6.22 12.47
CA GLN A 425 -46.64 -7.37 12.94
C GLN A 425 -45.92 -8.15 11.82
N SER A 426 -46.41 -8.05 10.58
CA SER A 426 -45.80 -8.68 9.40
C SER A 426 -44.56 -7.95 8.88
N VAL A 427 -44.34 -6.69 9.27
CA VAL A 427 -43.27 -5.83 8.75
C VAL A 427 -42.07 -5.85 9.71
N ARG A 428 -40.88 -6.09 9.16
CA ARG A 428 -39.61 -6.13 9.91
C ARG A 428 -38.85 -4.81 9.80
N VAL A 429 -37.87 -4.61 10.68
CA VAL A 429 -36.87 -3.53 10.56
C VAL A 429 -35.49 -4.14 10.48
N ALA A 430 -34.71 -3.70 9.50
CA ALA A 430 -33.33 -4.08 9.31
C ALA A 430 -32.40 -2.94 9.73
N VAL A 431 -31.34 -3.23 10.47
CA VAL A 431 -30.38 -2.24 10.98
C VAL A 431 -28.97 -2.70 10.64
N ASN A 432 -28.21 -1.82 9.97
CA ASN A 432 -26.80 -2.03 9.65
C ASN A 432 -25.93 -2.03 10.90
N VAL A 433 -25.05 -3.04 11.02
CA VAL A 433 -24.11 -3.20 12.13
C VAL A 433 -22.69 -3.35 11.59
N SER A 434 -21.79 -2.47 12.03
CA SER A 434 -20.37 -2.58 11.68
C SER A 434 -19.72 -3.82 12.32
N ALA A 435 -18.66 -4.34 11.68
CA ALA A 435 -17.87 -5.44 12.22
C ALA A 435 -17.26 -5.10 13.60
N VAL A 436 -16.91 -3.82 13.82
CA VAL A 436 -16.36 -3.33 15.10
C VAL A 436 -17.40 -3.42 16.22
N GLN A 437 -18.65 -3.02 15.95
CA GLN A 437 -19.73 -3.14 16.92
C GLN A 437 -20.07 -4.60 17.23
N PHE A 438 -20.13 -5.44 16.20
CA PHE A 438 -20.47 -6.86 16.37
C PHE A 438 -19.41 -7.60 17.21
N ALA A 439 -18.15 -7.25 17.05
CA ALA A 439 -17.03 -7.80 17.82
C ALA A 439 -16.92 -7.20 19.24
N ALA A 440 -17.64 -6.12 19.54
CA ALA A 440 -17.57 -5.48 20.85
C ALA A 440 -18.17 -6.36 21.95
N ALA A 441 -17.46 -6.47 23.07
CA ALA A 441 -17.97 -7.15 24.26
C ALA A 441 -19.23 -6.41 24.77
N GLY A 442 -20.33 -7.12 24.98
CA GLY A 442 -21.59 -6.53 25.44
C GLY A 442 -22.62 -6.25 24.35
N PHE A 443 -22.31 -6.49 23.07
CA PHE A 443 -23.26 -6.20 21.97
C PHE A 443 -24.56 -7.02 22.08
N PRO A 444 -24.56 -8.34 22.37
CA PRO A 444 -25.80 -9.09 22.61
C PRO A 444 -26.64 -8.54 23.76
N GLU A 445 -25.99 -8.12 24.85
CA GLU A 445 -26.63 -7.51 26.02
C GLU A 445 -27.27 -6.17 25.66
N LEU A 446 -26.60 -5.36 24.83
CA LEU A 446 -27.14 -4.13 24.28
C LEU A 446 -28.41 -4.41 23.47
N VAL A 447 -28.36 -5.35 22.51
CA VAL A 447 -29.54 -5.71 21.70
C VAL A 447 -30.69 -6.18 22.58
N ALA A 448 -30.41 -7.03 23.57
CA ALA A 448 -31.42 -7.49 24.53
C ALA A 448 -32.05 -6.33 25.31
N SER A 449 -31.24 -5.36 25.76
CA SER A 449 -31.73 -4.17 26.47
C SER A 449 -32.65 -3.33 25.58
N VAL A 450 -32.28 -3.08 24.32
CA VAL A 450 -33.08 -2.28 23.38
C VAL A 450 -34.42 -2.94 23.07
N LEU A 451 -34.42 -4.26 22.84
CA LEU A 451 -35.67 -5.01 22.60
C LEU A 451 -36.58 -4.98 23.84
N SER A 452 -36.00 -5.12 25.03
CA SER A 452 -36.74 -5.02 26.30
C SER A 452 -37.34 -3.64 26.53
N GLU A 453 -36.61 -2.57 26.21
CA GLU A 453 -37.06 -1.18 26.37
C GLU A 453 -38.13 -0.78 25.36
N THR A 454 -37.96 -1.16 24.08
CA THR A 454 -38.87 -0.78 22.99
C THR A 454 -40.10 -1.68 22.91
N GLY A 455 -40.04 -2.89 23.46
CA GLY A 455 -41.10 -3.89 23.38
C GLY A 455 -41.23 -4.56 22.01
N LEU A 456 -40.27 -4.36 21.11
CA LEU A 456 -40.30 -4.98 19.78
C LEU A 456 -40.07 -6.50 19.91
N ALA A 457 -40.88 -7.30 19.21
CA ALA A 457 -40.67 -8.74 19.14
C ALA A 457 -39.30 -9.04 18.47
N PRO A 458 -38.41 -9.86 19.07
CA PRO A 458 -37.05 -10.07 18.57
C PRO A 458 -36.98 -10.52 17.11
N ASN A 459 -37.94 -11.35 16.66
CA ASN A 459 -38.01 -11.85 15.29
C ASN A 459 -38.33 -10.78 14.23
N ARG A 460 -38.72 -9.56 14.64
CA ARG A 460 -38.96 -8.41 13.76
C ARG A 460 -37.72 -7.56 13.54
N LEU A 461 -36.68 -7.72 14.36
CA LEU A 461 -35.38 -7.09 14.18
C LEU A 461 -34.47 -7.98 13.34
N GLU A 462 -33.95 -7.42 12.25
CA GLU A 462 -32.94 -8.02 11.39
C GLU A 462 -31.65 -7.19 11.49
N LEU A 463 -30.53 -7.84 11.83
CA LEU A 463 -29.23 -7.18 11.88
C LEU A 463 -28.48 -7.47 10.58
N GLU A 464 -28.08 -6.42 9.87
CA GLU A 464 -27.35 -6.53 8.61
C GLU A 464 -25.85 -6.39 8.86
N LEU A 465 -25.09 -7.35 8.37
CA LEU A 465 -23.65 -7.48 8.61
C LEU A 465 -22.94 -7.66 7.28
N THR A 466 -21.85 -6.96 7.04
CA THR A 466 -21.00 -7.19 5.87
C THR A 466 -20.09 -8.41 6.06
N GLU A 467 -19.52 -8.92 4.96
CA GLU A 467 -18.56 -10.04 4.98
C GLU A 467 -17.34 -9.79 5.90
N GLY A 468 -17.01 -8.51 6.15
CA GLY A 468 -15.91 -8.11 7.02
C GLY A 468 -16.02 -8.60 8.46
N VAL A 469 -17.22 -8.98 8.93
CA VAL A 469 -17.45 -9.52 10.27
C VAL A 469 -16.63 -10.80 10.53
N PHE A 470 -16.31 -11.58 9.50
CA PHE A 470 -15.57 -12.85 9.63
C PHE A 470 -14.05 -12.70 9.75
N MET A 471 -13.52 -11.48 9.67
CA MET A 471 -12.07 -11.22 9.74
C MET A 471 -11.55 -11.09 11.19
N GLY A 472 -12.39 -11.30 12.21
CA GLY A 472 -12.05 -11.20 13.63
C GLY A 472 -11.75 -12.54 14.31
N ASP A 473 -11.73 -12.53 15.65
CA ASP A 473 -11.57 -13.74 16.47
C ASP A 473 -12.82 -14.65 16.34
N SER A 474 -12.63 -15.82 15.74
CA SER A 474 -13.71 -16.77 15.41
C SER A 474 -14.51 -17.20 16.64
N GLU A 475 -13.87 -17.38 17.81
CA GLU A 475 -14.58 -17.87 19.00
C GLU A 475 -15.53 -16.82 19.59
N ALA A 476 -15.08 -15.55 19.63
CA ALA A 476 -15.89 -14.44 20.11
C ALA A 476 -17.08 -14.16 19.18
N ILE A 477 -16.83 -14.19 17.87
CA ILE A 477 -17.85 -13.99 16.84
C ILE A 477 -18.93 -15.09 16.93
N ASP A 478 -18.52 -16.35 17.04
CA ASP A 478 -19.45 -17.49 17.15
C ASP A 478 -20.30 -17.41 18.44
N ALA A 479 -19.71 -16.94 19.54
CA ALA A 479 -20.43 -16.72 20.79
C ALA A 479 -21.50 -15.62 20.64
N THR A 480 -21.17 -14.50 20.00
CA THR A 480 -22.11 -13.40 19.71
C THR A 480 -23.24 -13.88 18.81
N PHE A 481 -22.93 -14.61 17.72
CA PHE A 481 -23.96 -15.20 16.84
C PHE A 481 -24.94 -16.09 17.60
N LYS A 482 -24.41 -16.95 18.49
CA LYS A 482 -25.23 -17.86 19.28
C LYS A 482 -26.11 -17.10 20.28
N ALA A 483 -25.57 -16.08 20.94
CA ALA A 483 -26.33 -15.25 21.90
C ALA A 483 -27.47 -14.50 21.21
N LEU A 484 -27.20 -13.86 20.06
CA LEU A 484 -28.21 -13.16 19.27
C LEU A 484 -29.31 -14.11 18.74
N LYS A 485 -28.94 -15.31 18.26
CA LYS A 485 -29.94 -16.31 17.88
C LYS A 485 -30.79 -16.80 19.04
N GLN A 486 -30.24 -16.91 20.24
CA GLN A 486 -31.01 -17.27 21.44
C GLN A 486 -32.01 -16.17 21.83
N LEU A 487 -31.69 -14.90 21.56
CA LEU A 487 -32.65 -13.79 21.70
C LEU A 487 -33.78 -13.87 20.66
N GLY A 488 -33.52 -14.53 19.52
CA GLY A 488 -34.50 -14.70 18.44
C GLY A 488 -34.45 -13.59 17.38
N VAL A 489 -33.36 -12.80 17.33
CA VAL A 489 -33.16 -11.81 16.26
C VAL A 489 -32.74 -12.49 14.96
N ARG A 490 -33.10 -11.87 13.83
CA ARG A 490 -32.69 -12.30 12.50
C ARG A 490 -31.38 -11.64 12.10
N MET A 491 -30.65 -12.29 11.20
CA MET A 491 -29.39 -11.77 10.68
C MET A 491 -29.35 -11.90 9.16
N ALA A 492 -28.92 -10.83 8.50
CA ALA A 492 -28.70 -10.77 7.07
C ALA A 492 -27.22 -10.52 6.77
N LEU A 493 -26.72 -11.16 5.71
CA LEU A 493 -25.40 -10.89 5.15
C LEU A 493 -25.56 -9.87 4.03
N ASP A 494 -24.93 -8.71 4.21
CA ASP A 494 -24.98 -7.56 3.30
C ASP A 494 -23.78 -7.49 2.35
N ASP A 495 -23.93 -6.75 1.24
CA ASP A 495 -22.92 -6.54 0.19
C ASP A 495 -22.31 -7.84 -0.40
N PHE A 496 -23.08 -8.93 -0.43
CA PHE A 496 -22.54 -10.25 -0.73
C PHE A 496 -21.99 -10.37 -2.16
N GLY A 497 -20.74 -10.84 -2.27
CA GLY A 497 -20.04 -11.09 -3.53
C GLY A 497 -19.03 -10.01 -3.94
N THR A 498 -18.99 -8.88 -3.24
CA THR A 498 -17.97 -7.83 -3.46
C THR A 498 -16.67 -8.10 -2.71
N GLY A 499 -16.71 -8.99 -1.70
CA GLY A 499 -15.58 -9.42 -0.88
C GLY A 499 -15.09 -10.85 -1.15
N TYR A 500 -14.09 -11.30 -0.39
CA TYR A 500 -13.58 -12.68 -0.44
C TYR A 500 -14.44 -13.60 0.44
N SER A 501 -15.63 -13.96 -0.02
CA SER A 501 -16.44 -14.96 0.67
C SER A 501 -15.78 -16.33 0.60
N SER A 502 -15.25 -16.82 1.72
CA SER A 502 -15.02 -18.27 1.84
C SER A 502 -16.37 -18.91 2.12
N LEU A 503 -16.89 -19.68 1.16
CA LEU A 503 -18.11 -20.52 1.30
C LEU A 503 -18.12 -21.35 2.60
N SER A 504 -16.96 -21.60 3.20
CA SER A 504 -16.82 -22.25 4.50
C SER A 504 -17.50 -21.48 5.65
N TYR A 505 -17.46 -20.14 5.67
CA TYR A 505 -18.04 -19.34 6.75
C TYR A 505 -19.56 -19.24 6.62
N LEU A 506 -20.07 -19.14 5.39
CA LEU A 506 -21.50 -19.20 5.09
C LEU A 506 -22.16 -20.50 5.55
N ARG A 507 -21.39 -21.60 5.59
CA ARG A 507 -21.88 -22.89 6.08
C ARG A 507 -22.05 -22.92 7.61
N SER A 508 -21.25 -22.19 8.37
CA SER A 508 -21.27 -22.19 9.84
C SER A 508 -22.07 -21.02 10.43
N ALA A 509 -22.16 -19.90 9.71
CA ALA A 509 -22.83 -18.70 10.19
C ALA A 509 -24.36 -18.82 10.09
N PRO A 510 -25.11 -18.46 11.14
CA PRO A 510 -26.55 -18.67 11.20
C PRO A 510 -27.34 -17.53 10.55
N PHE A 511 -27.04 -17.15 9.31
CA PHE A 511 -27.80 -16.11 8.60
C PHE A 511 -29.19 -16.60 8.16
N ASP A 512 -30.16 -15.69 8.17
CA ASP A 512 -31.52 -15.91 7.68
C ASP A 512 -31.70 -15.37 6.25
N ARG A 513 -30.84 -14.43 5.83
CA ARG A 513 -30.96 -13.70 4.57
C ARG A 513 -29.61 -13.35 3.97
N ILE A 514 -29.53 -13.32 2.64
CA ILE A 514 -28.41 -12.80 1.86
C ILE A 514 -28.91 -11.63 1.01
N LYS A 515 -28.20 -10.50 1.04
CA LYS A 515 -28.47 -9.33 0.21
C LYS A 515 -27.44 -9.28 -0.92
N VAL A 516 -27.92 -9.20 -2.16
CA VAL A 516 -27.09 -9.15 -3.37
C VAL A 516 -26.76 -7.69 -3.64
N ASP A 517 -25.47 -7.38 -3.64
CA ASP A 517 -24.96 -6.01 -3.82
C ASP A 517 -25.40 -5.36 -5.15
N LYS A 518 -25.62 -4.05 -5.08
CA LYS A 518 -26.04 -3.22 -6.23
C LYS A 518 -25.09 -3.30 -7.41
N SER A 519 -23.78 -3.46 -7.22
CA SER A 519 -22.82 -3.48 -8.34
C SER A 519 -23.08 -4.61 -9.35
N PHE A 520 -23.63 -5.73 -8.89
CA PHE A 520 -24.07 -6.82 -9.77
C PHE A 520 -25.32 -6.46 -10.56
N VAL A 521 -26.23 -5.69 -9.97
CA VAL A 521 -27.48 -5.23 -10.60
C VAL A 521 -27.22 -4.13 -11.62
N ASP A 522 -26.30 -3.21 -11.33
CA ASP A 522 -25.89 -2.12 -12.25
C ASP A 522 -25.34 -2.66 -13.59
N THR A 523 -24.82 -3.89 -13.59
CA THR A 523 -24.18 -4.51 -14.75
C THR A 523 -24.96 -5.72 -15.31
N CYS A 524 -26.10 -6.09 -14.70
CA CYS A 524 -26.80 -7.34 -15.04
C CYS A 524 -27.46 -7.33 -16.43
N THR A 525 -27.82 -6.15 -16.96
CA THR A 525 -28.44 -5.99 -18.28
C THR A 525 -27.42 -5.71 -19.40
N GLN A 526 -26.11 -5.75 -19.10
CA GLN A 526 -25.04 -5.54 -20.07
C GLN A 526 -24.73 -6.81 -20.90
N LYS A 527 -24.17 -6.62 -22.10
CA LYS A 527 -23.99 -7.68 -23.11
C LYS A 527 -23.19 -8.90 -22.67
N ASP A 528 -22.30 -8.76 -21.69
CA ASP A 528 -21.44 -9.86 -21.25
C ASP A 528 -22.16 -10.82 -20.27
N GLU A 529 -23.35 -10.47 -19.77
CA GLU A 529 -24.25 -11.25 -18.89
C GLU A 529 -23.60 -11.89 -17.65
N ASN A 530 -22.35 -11.58 -17.33
CA ASN A 530 -21.63 -12.21 -16.22
C ASN A 530 -22.29 -11.93 -14.87
N SER A 531 -22.72 -10.69 -14.63
CA SER A 531 -23.38 -10.31 -13.39
C SER A 531 -24.75 -10.99 -13.22
N ALA A 532 -25.49 -11.19 -14.32
CA ALA A 532 -26.74 -11.95 -14.29
C ALA A 532 -26.53 -13.43 -13.87
N LYS A 533 -25.41 -14.04 -14.29
CA LYS A 533 -25.03 -15.39 -13.86
C LYS A 533 -24.64 -15.43 -12.39
N ILE A 534 -23.94 -14.40 -11.90
CA ILE A 534 -23.57 -14.29 -10.47
C ILE A 534 -24.83 -14.17 -9.61
N ILE A 535 -25.77 -13.30 -9.96
CA ILE A 535 -27.07 -13.18 -9.27
C ILE A 535 -27.78 -14.54 -9.20
N THR A 536 -27.81 -15.27 -10.33
CA THR A 536 -28.40 -16.62 -10.39
C THR A 536 -27.69 -17.60 -9.46
N ALA A 537 -26.36 -17.57 -9.40
CA ALA A 537 -25.57 -18.42 -8.53
C ALA A 537 -25.80 -18.10 -7.04
N ILE A 538 -25.91 -16.82 -6.68
CA ILE A 538 -26.19 -16.40 -5.30
C ILE A 538 -27.59 -16.84 -4.87
N ILE A 539 -28.60 -16.65 -5.73
CA ILE A 539 -29.96 -17.13 -5.47
C ILE A 539 -29.95 -18.65 -5.25
N GLY A 540 -29.33 -19.42 -6.15
CA GLY A 540 -29.23 -20.88 -6.00
C GLY A 540 -28.50 -21.31 -4.72
N LEU A 541 -27.46 -20.58 -4.31
CA LEU A 541 -26.73 -20.83 -3.06
C LEU A 541 -27.61 -20.57 -1.84
N SER A 542 -28.32 -19.44 -1.80
CA SER A 542 -29.23 -19.11 -0.70
C SER A 542 -30.33 -20.15 -0.54
N GLU A 543 -30.90 -20.66 -1.65
CA GLU A 543 -31.92 -21.71 -1.59
C GLU A 543 -31.36 -23.02 -1.04
N ALA A 544 -30.13 -23.40 -1.43
CA ALA A 544 -29.46 -24.59 -0.92
C ALA A 544 -29.15 -24.50 0.60
N LEU A 545 -28.93 -23.28 1.11
CA LEU A 545 -28.66 -23.00 2.53
C LEU A 545 -29.93 -22.69 3.34
N GLY A 546 -31.10 -22.60 2.70
CA GLY A 546 -32.36 -22.28 3.37
C GLY A 546 -32.48 -20.81 3.80
N MET A 547 -31.78 -19.90 3.12
CA MET A 547 -31.77 -18.46 3.40
C MET A 547 -32.70 -17.70 2.43
N GLU A 548 -33.25 -16.57 2.89
CA GLU A 548 -33.97 -15.61 2.04
C GLU A 548 -32.97 -14.81 1.17
N THR A 549 -33.38 -14.32 0.00
CA THR A 549 -32.54 -13.47 -0.87
C THR A 549 -33.22 -12.14 -1.14
N THR A 550 -32.52 -11.06 -0.88
CA THR A 550 -32.92 -9.70 -1.28
C THR A 550 -31.94 -9.20 -2.34
N VAL A 551 -32.46 -8.66 -3.44
CA VAL A 551 -31.62 -8.01 -4.47
C VAL A 551 -31.72 -6.49 -4.31
N GLU A 552 -30.58 -5.85 -4.16
CA GLU A 552 -30.48 -4.42 -3.86
C GLU A 552 -30.23 -3.55 -5.08
N GLY A 553 -30.54 -2.26 -4.96
CA GLY A 553 -30.21 -1.28 -5.99
C GLY A 553 -30.96 -1.47 -7.31
N VAL A 554 -32.16 -2.07 -7.29
CA VAL A 554 -33.00 -2.18 -8.49
C VAL A 554 -33.65 -0.84 -8.80
N GLU A 555 -33.36 -0.27 -9.97
CA GLU A 555 -33.80 1.08 -10.34
C GLU A 555 -34.64 1.13 -11.60
N ALA A 556 -34.60 0.09 -12.45
CA ALA A 556 -35.28 0.05 -13.73
C ALA A 556 -36.04 -1.27 -13.99
N PHE A 557 -37.04 -1.22 -14.88
CA PHE A 557 -37.89 -2.39 -15.16
C PHE A 557 -37.12 -3.56 -15.79
N ASP A 558 -36.15 -3.29 -16.66
CA ASP A 558 -35.28 -4.33 -17.23
C ASP A 558 -34.50 -5.11 -16.16
N GLN A 559 -33.99 -4.42 -15.15
CA GLN A 559 -33.35 -5.04 -13.98
C GLN A 559 -34.36 -5.86 -13.17
N LEU A 560 -35.54 -5.30 -12.88
CA LEU A 560 -36.58 -5.98 -12.10
C LEU A 560 -37.07 -7.26 -12.79
N GLU A 561 -37.37 -7.20 -14.09
CA GLU A 561 -37.80 -8.35 -14.88
C GLU A 561 -36.74 -9.45 -14.88
N LEU A 562 -35.47 -9.08 -15.04
CA LEU A 562 -34.36 -10.03 -14.95
C LEU A 562 -34.29 -10.68 -13.57
N VAL A 563 -34.34 -9.89 -12.49
CA VAL A 563 -34.28 -10.39 -11.12
C VAL A 563 -35.43 -11.35 -10.83
N ILE A 564 -36.65 -11.02 -11.24
CA ILE A 564 -37.82 -11.89 -11.13
C ILE A 564 -37.62 -13.18 -11.92
N ALA A 565 -37.15 -13.09 -13.17
CA ALA A 565 -36.89 -14.25 -14.02
C ALA A 565 -35.80 -15.19 -13.46
N LYS A 566 -34.87 -14.68 -12.66
CA LYS A 566 -33.84 -15.47 -11.97
C LYS A 566 -34.28 -16.00 -10.59
N GLY A 567 -35.49 -15.68 -10.14
CA GLY A 567 -36.05 -16.19 -8.88
C GLY A 567 -35.91 -15.26 -7.68
N GLY A 568 -35.61 -13.97 -7.88
CA GLY A 568 -35.55 -12.98 -6.81
C GLY A 568 -36.91 -12.80 -6.11
N LYS A 569 -36.96 -13.11 -4.80
CA LYS A 569 -38.20 -13.06 -3.99
C LYS A 569 -38.42 -11.70 -3.34
N PHE A 570 -37.34 -11.05 -2.93
CA PHE A 570 -37.36 -9.73 -2.31
C PHE A 570 -36.47 -8.77 -3.09
N VAL A 571 -36.95 -7.55 -3.27
CA VAL A 571 -36.24 -6.50 -3.99
C VAL A 571 -36.26 -5.23 -3.17
N GLN A 572 -35.12 -4.56 -3.17
CA GLN A 572 -34.95 -3.23 -2.61
C GLN A 572 -34.30 -2.34 -3.66
N GLY A 573 -34.82 -1.13 -3.83
CA GLY A 573 -34.27 -0.17 -4.78
C GLY A 573 -35.24 0.94 -5.12
N TRP A 574 -34.74 1.93 -5.87
CA TRP A 574 -35.52 3.12 -6.20
C TRP A 574 -36.69 2.85 -7.14
N ILE A 575 -36.71 1.69 -7.80
CA ILE A 575 -37.88 1.28 -8.58
C ILE A 575 -39.15 1.20 -7.73
N TYR A 576 -39.04 0.90 -6.42
CA TYR A 576 -40.20 0.91 -5.53
C TYR A 576 -40.29 2.23 -4.77
N SER A 577 -39.22 2.61 -4.06
CA SER A 577 -39.16 3.87 -3.34
C SER A 577 -37.73 4.18 -2.93
N LYS A 578 -37.44 5.48 -2.83
CA LYS A 578 -36.31 5.97 -2.02
C LYS A 578 -36.60 5.74 -0.54
N ALA A 579 -35.58 5.93 0.30
CA ALA A 579 -35.75 5.92 1.74
C ALA A 579 -36.73 7.03 2.17
N LEU A 580 -37.70 6.67 3.00
CA LEU A 580 -38.80 7.54 3.43
C LEU A 580 -38.60 7.97 4.89
N ARG A 581 -39.13 9.13 5.25
CA ARG A 581 -39.17 9.56 6.66
C ARG A 581 -40.20 8.76 7.44
N LEU A 582 -40.00 8.60 8.75
CA LEU A 582 -40.93 7.85 9.61
C LEU A 582 -42.39 8.35 9.49
N ALA A 583 -42.60 9.67 9.48
CA ALA A 583 -43.93 10.27 9.35
C ALA A 583 -44.63 9.88 8.03
N GLU A 584 -43.89 9.70 6.94
CA GLU A 584 -44.44 9.29 5.65
C GLU A 584 -44.85 7.80 5.67
N ILE A 585 -44.09 6.97 6.38
CA ILE A 585 -44.40 5.56 6.58
C ILE A 585 -45.66 5.42 7.42
N GLU A 586 -45.75 6.11 8.56
CA GLU A 586 -46.91 6.07 9.45
C GLU A 586 -48.19 6.54 8.73
N ALA A 587 -48.10 7.61 7.95
CA ALA A 587 -49.21 8.10 7.14
C ALA A 587 -49.69 7.05 6.11
N ARG A 588 -48.76 6.33 5.48
CA ARG A 588 -49.11 5.30 4.49
C ARG A 588 -49.58 3.99 5.14
N LEU A 589 -49.03 3.59 6.28
CA LEU A 589 -49.43 2.40 7.04
C LEU A 589 -50.87 2.50 7.56
N GLY A 590 -51.34 3.71 7.89
CA GLY A 590 -52.73 3.96 8.32
C GLY A 590 -53.81 3.60 7.27
N SER A 591 -53.43 3.34 6.01
CA SER A 591 -54.36 3.00 4.92
C SER A 591 -54.69 1.50 4.78
N GLY A 592 -54.03 0.62 5.55
CA GLY A 592 -54.45 -0.78 5.76
C GLY A 592 -53.75 -1.86 4.92
N GLU A 593 -53.14 -1.54 3.77
CA GLU A 593 -52.30 -2.47 3.00
C GLU A 593 -51.16 -1.71 2.31
N PHE A 594 -49.92 -1.91 2.78
CA PHE A 594 -48.74 -1.20 2.27
C PHE A 594 -48.18 -1.90 1.03
N LYS A 595 -48.88 -1.71 -0.10
CA LYS A 595 -48.46 -2.14 -1.44
C LYS A 595 -47.74 -0.99 -2.15
N ILE A 596 -46.56 -1.24 -2.71
CA ILE A 596 -45.81 -0.25 -3.52
C ILE A 596 -45.64 -0.83 -4.92
N GLU A 597 -46.27 -0.22 -5.92
CA GLU A 597 -46.06 -0.61 -7.31
C GLU A 597 -44.70 -0.09 -7.81
N PRO A 598 -44.01 -0.86 -8.67
CA PRO A 598 -42.76 -0.41 -9.26
C PRO A 598 -43.01 0.79 -10.19
N ASP A 599 -42.24 1.86 -10.03
CA ASP A 599 -42.22 3.08 -10.82
C ASP A 599 -40.76 3.46 -11.14
N GLY A 600 -40.40 3.43 -12.43
CA GLY A 600 -39.02 3.65 -12.86
C GLY A 600 -38.85 3.65 -14.38
N PRO A 601 -37.65 3.99 -14.88
CA PRO A 601 -37.34 3.90 -16.30
C PRO A 601 -37.40 2.46 -16.83
N GLN A 602 -37.74 2.29 -18.11
CA GLN A 602 -37.77 0.96 -18.74
C GLN A 602 -36.39 0.31 -18.85
N ILE A 603 -35.34 1.12 -19.00
CA ILE A 603 -33.96 0.66 -19.22
C ILE A 603 -33.04 1.39 -18.26
N TYR A 604 -32.23 0.63 -17.53
CA TYR A 604 -31.21 1.16 -16.65
C TYR A 604 -30.12 1.91 -17.45
N ARG A 605 -29.70 3.08 -16.94
CA ARG A 605 -28.53 3.81 -17.44
C ARG A 605 -27.63 4.11 -16.26
N ALA A 606 -26.36 3.70 -16.33
CA ALA A 606 -25.38 3.92 -15.29
C ALA A 606 -25.40 5.38 -14.79
N GLU A 607 -25.57 5.55 -13.48
CA GLU A 607 -25.56 6.87 -12.86
C GLU A 607 -24.21 7.56 -13.05
N ARG A 608 -24.28 8.86 -13.36
CA ARG A 608 -23.12 9.75 -13.41
C ARG A 608 -22.90 10.27 -11.99
N ARG A 609 -21.68 10.21 -11.46
CA ARG A 609 -21.37 10.81 -10.15
C ARG A 609 -21.50 12.32 -10.26
N SER A 610 -22.49 12.90 -9.57
CA SER A 610 -22.61 14.35 -9.43
C SER A 610 -21.48 14.86 -8.54
N MET A 611 -20.59 15.68 -9.10
CA MET A 611 -19.51 16.34 -8.37
C MET A 611 -19.56 17.83 -8.70
N PHE A 612 -19.43 18.69 -7.71
CA PHE A 612 -19.33 20.13 -7.92
C PHE A 612 -17.86 20.55 -7.85
N ARG A 613 -17.21 20.70 -9.01
CA ARG A 613 -15.78 21.10 -9.06
C ARG A 613 -15.60 22.25 -10.05
N ARG A 614 -15.02 23.36 -9.58
CA ARG A 614 -14.54 24.43 -10.47
C ARG A 614 -13.35 23.91 -11.27
N ILE A 615 -13.44 24.02 -12.59
CA ILE A 615 -12.41 23.55 -13.52
C ILE A 615 -12.06 24.66 -14.53
N GLY A 616 -10.85 24.56 -15.08
CA GLY A 616 -10.47 25.34 -16.26
C GLY A 616 -10.90 24.63 -17.53
N LEU A 617 -11.33 25.38 -18.52
CA LEU A 617 -11.66 24.89 -19.86
C LEU A 617 -10.87 25.68 -20.88
N ILE A 618 -10.10 25.01 -21.72
CA ILE A 618 -9.18 25.63 -22.66
C ILE A 618 -9.68 25.33 -24.08
N HIS A 619 -9.82 26.38 -24.88
CA HIS A 619 -10.12 26.29 -26.31
C HIS A 619 -9.24 27.29 -27.05
N ASP A 620 -8.48 26.82 -28.04
CA ASP A 620 -7.43 27.57 -28.72
C ASP A 620 -6.53 28.28 -27.68
N ASP A 621 -6.46 29.61 -27.75
CA ASP A 621 -5.63 30.44 -26.87
C ASP A 621 -6.40 31.00 -25.65
N HIS A 622 -7.62 30.52 -25.35
CA HIS A 622 -8.46 31.06 -24.27
C HIS A 622 -8.75 30.02 -23.19
N ARG A 623 -8.64 30.46 -21.92
CA ARG A 623 -9.07 29.71 -20.74
C ARG A 623 -10.34 30.31 -20.16
N TYR A 624 -11.36 29.48 -20.00
CA TYR A 624 -12.64 29.77 -19.38
C TYR A 624 -12.71 29.07 -18.02
N GLN A 625 -13.45 29.62 -17.06
CA GLN A 625 -13.81 28.88 -15.84
C GLN A 625 -15.21 28.30 -15.98
N ALA A 626 -15.35 27.05 -15.61
CA ALA A 626 -16.61 26.34 -15.63
C ALA A 626 -16.76 25.48 -14.38
N VAL A 627 -17.97 24.99 -14.15
CA VAL A 627 -18.29 24.06 -13.07
C VAL A 627 -18.55 22.70 -13.68
N MET A 628 -17.71 21.74 -13.37
CA MET A 628 -18.00 20.33 -13.62
C MET A 628 -19.10 19.90 -12.66
N ARG A 629 -20.14 19.26 -13.21
CA ARG A 629 -21.33 18.78 -12.50
C ARG A 629 -21.34 17.27 -12.39
N ASP A 630 -20.88 16.55 -13.41
CA ASP A 630 -20.68 15.10 -13.31
C ASP A 630 -19.40 14.66 -14.02
N LEU A 631 -18.82 13.55 -13.55
CA LEU A 631 -17.63 12.93 -14.15
C LEU A 631 -17.79 11.42 -14.28
N SER A 632 -17.37 10.88 -15.41
CA SER A 632 -17.24 9.44 -15.67
C SER A 632 -15.87 9.13 -16.29
N LYS A 633 -15.57 7.84 -16.50
CA LYS A 633 -14.33 7.43 -17.17
C LYS A 633 -14.21 7.98 -18.59
N THR A 634 -15.33 8.21 -19.27
CA THR A 634 -15.38 8.55 -20.70
C THR A 634 -15.90 9.95 -20.99
N GLY A 635 -16.41 10.68 -20.00
CA GLY A 635 -16.90 12.03 -20.23
C GLY A 635 -17.26 12.79 -18.97
N ALA A 636 -17.68 14.03 -19.16
CA ALA A 636 -18.13 14.91 -18.08
C ALA A 636 -19.31 15.77 -18.52
N ARG A 637 -20.11 16.21 -17.54
CA ARG A 637 -21.10 17.28 -17.72
C ARG A 637 -20.57 18.54 -17.07
N ILE A 638 -20.62 19.65 -17.80
CA ILE A 638 -20.03 20.92 -17.42
C ILE A 638 -21.04 22.04 -17.62
N GLU A 639 -21.04 23.01 -16.73
CA GLU A 639 -21.90 24.20 -16.74
C GLU A 639 -21.05 25.48 -16.68
N GLY A 640 -21.47 26.53 -17.38
CA GLY A 640 -20.84 27.87 -17.32
C GLY A 640 -20.31 28.40 -18.66
N LEU A 641 -20.54 27.67 -19.76
CA LEU A 641 -20.18 28.10 -21.11
C LEU A 641 -21.41 28.11 -22.01
N LEU A 642 -21.68 29.24 -22.65
CA LEU A 642 -22.81 29.41 -23.58
C LEU A 642 -22.31 29.49 -25.02
N GLY A 643 -23.04 28.83 -25.94
CA GLY A 643 -22.80 28.92 -27.37
C GLY A 643 -21.70 28.00 -27.92
N VAL A 644 -21.34 26.93 -27.21
CA VAL A 644 -20.34 25.96 -27.68
C VAL A 644 -20.98 24.97 -28.67
N PRO A 645 -20.53 24.87 -29.94
CA PRO A 645 -21.08 23.91 -30.91
C PRO A 645 -20.77 22.45 -30.54
N VAL A 646 -21.66 21.52 -30.93
CA VAL A 646 -21.36 20.08 -30.88
C VAL A 646 -20.23 19.77 -31.87
N GLY A 647 -19.28 18.92 -31.45
CA GLY A 647 -18.08 18.59 -32.21
C GLY A 647 -16.87 19.49 -31.93
N THR A 648 -17.01 20.49 -31.07
CA THR A 648 -15.90 21.37 -30.66
C THR A 648 -14.90 20.60 -29.80
N GLY A 649 -13.61 20.70 -30.12
CA GLY A 649 -12.52 20.16 -29.31
C GLY A 649 -12.18 21.11 -28.16
N LEU A 650 -12.11 20.57 -26.93
CA LEU A 650 -11.82 21.32 -25.71
C LEU A 650 -10.79 20.56 -24.88
N VAL A 651 -10.04 21.29 -24.05
CA VAL A 651 -9.15 20.69 -23.04
C VAL A 651 -9.63 21.09 -21.65
N LEU A 652 -10.00 20.09 -20.85
CA LEU A 652 -10.33 20.29 -19.43
C LEU A 652 -9.04 20.32 -18.60
N ASP A 653 -8.90 21.36 -17.78
CA ASP A 653 -7.88 21.48 -16.75
C ASP A 653 -8.49 21.09 -15.39
N LEU A 654 -8.15 19.87 -14.95
CA LEU A 654 -8.56 19.31 -13.66
C LEU A 654 -7.61 19.71 -12.52
N GLY A 655 -6.59 20.53 -12.80
CA GLY A 655 -5.58 20.98 -11.84
C GLY A 655 -4.38 20.03 -11.68
N GLY A 656 -3.27 20.54 -11.13
CA GLY A 656 -2.06 19.75 -10.88
C GLY A 656 -1.43 19.14 -12.14
N GLY A 657 -1.59 19.81 -13.29
CA GLY A 657 -1.09 19.36 -14.59
C GLY A 657 -1.95 18.28 -15.27
N GLN A 658 -3.16 18.00 -14.77
CA GLN A 658 -4.10 17.06 -15.38
C GLN A 658 -4.92 17.74 -16.47
N LEU A 659 -4.53 17.51 -17.72
CA LEU A 659 -5.24 18.00 -18.90
C LEU A 659 -5.95 16.84 -19.61
N ALA A 660 -7.27 16.94 -19.80
CA ALA A 660 -8.07 15.96 -20.51
C ALA A 660 -8.62 16.55 -21.81
N VAL A 661 -8.18 16.00 -22.95
CA VAL A 661 -8.70 16.37 -24.27
C VAL A 661 -10.08 15.73 -24.45
N CYS A 662 -11.04 16.53 -24.89
CA CYS A 662 -12.42 16.09 -25.04
C CYS A 662 -13.12 16.75 -26.24
N THR A 663 -14.20 16.13 -26.70
CA THR A 663 -15.07 16.68 -27.74
C THR A 663 -16.47 16.91 -27.17
N VAL A 664 -17.09 18.03 -27.51
CA VAL A 664 -18.47 18.33 -27.10
C VAL A 664 -19.43 17.40 -27.82
N SER A 665 -20.11 16.52 -27.08
CA SER A 665 -21.10 15.58 -27.61
C SER A 665 -22.53 16.14 -27.54
N ARG A 666 -22.80 17.06 -26.61
CA ARG A 666 -24.08 17.75 -26.48
C ARG A 666 -23.87 19.16 -25.92
N SER A 667 -24.68 20.11 -26.39
CA SER A 667 -24.67 21.49 -25.92
C SER A 667 -26.11 21.98 -25.81
N GLN A 668 -26.47 22.49 -24.63
CA GLN A 668 -27.79 23.05 -24.36
C GLN A 668 -27.64 24.20 -23.35
N ASP A 669 -28.04 25.40 -23.76
CA ASP A 669 -27.89 26.64 -22.97
C ASP A 669 -26.45 26.86 -22.48
N ALA A 670 -26.25 26.91 -21.16
CA ALA A 670 -24.94 27.05 -20.51
C ALA A 670 -24.33 25.70 -20.08
N THR A 671 -24.94 24.58 -20.49
CA THR A 671 -24.51 23.22 -20.13
C THR A 671 -23.99 22.47 -21.34
N ILE A 672 -22.80 21.90 -21.22
CA ILE A 672 -22.17 21.05 -22.23
C ILE A 672 -21.88 19.66 -21.66
N ALA A 673 -22.04 18.63 -22.50
CA ALA A 673 -21.53 17.30 -22.24
C ALA A 673 -20.32 17.06 -23.14
N VAL A 674 -19.26 16.52 -22.56
CA VAL A 674 -18.01 16.25 -23.25
C VAL A 674 -17.66 14.77 -23.17
N GLU A 675 -17.02 14.27 -24.22
CA GLU A 675 -16.47 12.93 -24.33
C GLU A 675 -14.94 13.00 -24.36
N PHE A 676 -14.26 12.26 -23.49
CA PHE A 676 -12.81 12.24 -23.42
C PHE A 676 -12.21 11.40 -24.55
N GLU A 677 -11.15 11.91 -25.17
CA GLU A 677 -10.40 11.17 -26.20
C GLU A 677 -9.66 9.97 -25.58
N THR A 678 -9.08 10.17 -24.39
CA THR A 678 -8.47 9.11 -23.59
C THR A 678 -9.26 8.92 -22.31
N PRO A 679 -9.71 7.70 -21.98
CA PRO A 679 -10.43 7.45 -20.73
C PRO A 679 -9.59 7.80 -19.50
N LEU A 680 -10.25 8.34 -18.48
CA LEU A 680 -9.63 8.57 -17.17
C LEU A 680 -9.35 7.24 -16.45
N VAL A 681 -8.34 7.25 -15.59
CA VAL A 681 -7.93 6.11 -14.77
C VAL A 681 -8.39 6.28 -13.32
N SER A 682 -8.62 5.17 -12.63
CA SER A 682 -8.97 5.16 -11.21
C SER A 682 -7.87 5.80 -10.39
N ASP A 683 -8.24 6.62 -9.40
CA ASP A 683 -7.31 7.07 -8.37
C ASP A 683 -7.14 6.07 -7.22
N GLY A 684 -7.89 4.97 -7.26
CA GLY A 684 -7.87 3.87 -6.31
C GLY A 684 -8.94 3.92 -5.22
N ALA A 685 -9.77 4.99 -5.15
CA ALA A 685 -10.87 5.09 -4.19
C ALA A 685 -12.14 5.70 -4.81
N GLY A 686 -12.40 5.33 -6.05
CA GLY A 686 -13.58 5.77 -6.81
C GLY A 686 -13.47 7.14 -7.47
N GLY A 687 -12.40 7.89 -7.25
CA GLY A 687 -12.10 9.08 -8.03
C GLY A 687 -11.46 8.74 -9.38
N LEU A 688 -11.36 9.74 -10.26
CA LEU A 688 -10.83 9.61 -11.60
C LEU A 688 -9.76 10.67 -11.85
N CYS A 689 -8.66 10.27 -12.48
CA CYS A 689 -7.55 11.15 -12.81
C CYS A 689 -7.03 10.89 -14.23
N THR A 690 -6.28 11.83 -14.78
CA THR A 690 -5.65 11.64 -16.10
C THR A 690 -4.50 10.64 -15.98
N ARG A 691 -4.34 9.80 -17.01
CA ARG A 691 -3.26 8.81 -17.08
C ARG A 691 -1.87 9.45 -17.05
N HIS A 692 -1.74 10.59 -17.73
CA HIS A 692 -0.52 11.39 -17.80
C HIS A 692 -0.79 12.80 -17.30
N ARG A 693 0.24 13.42 -16.72
CA ARG A 693 0.24 14.84 -16.35
C ARG A 693 1.23 15.58 -17.23
N VAL A 694 1.00 16.87 -17.44
CA VAL A 694 1.99 17.72 -18.10
C VAL A 694 3.22 17.83 -17.22
N SER A 695 4.37 17.41 -17.76
CA SER A 695 5.64 17.41 -17.01
C SER A 695 6.08 18.83 -16.64
N PRO A 696 6.36 19.11 -15.35
CA PRO A 696 7.02 20.35 -14.92
C PRO A 696 8.33 20.65 -15.65
N TYR A 697 9.09 19.62 -16.06
CA TYR A 697 10.31 19.81 -16.85
C TYR A 697 10.04 20.35 -18.25
N ALA A 698 8.91 19.96 -18.86
CA ALA A 698 8.48 20.47 -20.16
C ALA A 698 8.02 21.94 -20.06
N LEU A 699 7.33 22.28 -18.97
CA LEU A 699 6.94 23.66 -18.65
C LEU A 699 8.17 24.55 -18.40
N ALA A 700 9.17 24.05 -17.67
CA ALA A 700 10.40 24.78 -17.43
C ALA A 700 11.20 25.05 -18.71
N SER A 701 11.21 24.12 -19.68
CA SER A 701 11.79 24.39 -21.00
C SER A 701 11.03 25.46 -21.81
N ALA A 702 9.76 25.73 -21.46
CA ALA A 702 8.96 26.80 -22.05
C ALA A 702 9.07 28.13 -21.26
N GLY A 703 10.00 28.25 -20.32
CA GLY A 703 10.30 29.50 -19.59
C GLY A 703 9.71 29.61 -18.17
N MET A 704 9.06 28.56 -17.66
CA MET A 704 8.49 28.57 -16.30
C MET A 704 9.49 28.17 -15.20
N PRO A 705 9.28 28.63 -13.94
CA PRO A 705 10.06 28.13 -12.81
C PRO A 705 9.78 26.63 -12.60
N LEU A 706 10.84 25.86 -12.36
CA LEU A 706 10.74 24.44 -12.05
C LEU A 706 10.21 24.26 -10.62
N THR A 707 8.90 24.14 -10.48
CA THR A 707 8.21 23.85 -9.22
C THR A 707 7.19 22.73 -9.42
N SER A 708 6.76 22.09 -8.34
CA SER A 708 5.53 21.28 -8.37
C SER A 708 4.35 22.15 -8.81
N LEU A 709 3.39 21.57 -9.53
CA LEU A 709 2.31 22.33 -10.14
C LEU A 709 1.24 22.67 -9.08
N PRO A 710 0.91 23.95 -8.87
CA PRO A 710 -0.14 24.34 -7.94
C PRO A 710 -1.52 23.83 -8.41
N GLN A 711 -2.44 23.69 -7.47
CA GLN A 711 -3.82 23.33 -7.80
C GLN A 711 -4.59 24.48 -8.46
N GLY A 712 -5.57 24.11 -9.29
CA GLY A 712 -6.61 25.02 -9.77
C GLY A 712 -6.24 25.91 -10.96
N SER A 713 -4.98 25.94 -11.40
CA SER A 713 -4.61 26.64 -12.64
C SER A 713 -3.39 26.04 -13.31
N TYR A 714 -3.59 25.46 -14.50
CA TYR A 714 -2.50 25.39 -15.46
C TYR A 714 -2.02 26.82 -15.79
N PRO A 715 -0.72 27.13 -15.69
CA PRO A 715 -0.19 28.49 -15.87
C PRO A 715 -0.16 28.94 -17.36
N LEU A 716 -1.27 28.80 -18.08
CA LEU A 716 -1.42 29.33 -19.44
C LEU A 716 -1.26 30.86 -19.49
N GLU A 717 -1.71 31.58 -18.45
CA GLU A 717 -1.56 33.04 -18.37
C GLU A 717 -0.09 33.51 -18.33
N GLN A 718 0.82 32.68 -17.80
CA GLN A 718 2.26 32.98 -17.77
C GLN A 718 2.97 32.61 -19.08
N MET A 719 2.48 31.59 -19.81
CA MET A 719 3.00 31.23 -21.14
C MET A 719 2.62 32.22 -22.25
N GLN A 720 1.56 33.02 -22.06
CA GLN A 720 0.96 33.88 -23.10
C GLN A 720 1.37 35.35 -23.03
N GLN A 721 2.46 35.72 -22.33
CA GLN A 721 2.88 37.12 -22.28
C GLN A 721 3.44 37.67 -23.62
N ASP A 722 3.76 36.83 -24.61
CA ASP A 722 4.46 37.24 -25.84
C ASP A 722 3.72 36.96 -27.18
N GLY A 723 2.38 36.82 -27.21
CA GLY A 723 1.62 36.55 -28.45
C GLY A 723 0.29 37.33 -28.60
N PRO A 724 -0.16 37.64 -29.85
CA PRO A 724 -1.45 38.31 -30.08
C PRO A 724 -2.62 37.40 -29.70
N LYS A 725 -3.46 37.82 -28.74
CA LYS A 725 -4.65 37.07 -28.34
C LYS A 725 -5.74 37.15 -29.41
N GLY A 726 -6.29 36.00 -29.82
CA GLY A 726 -7.55 35.95 -30.56
C GLY A 726 -8.72 36.52 -29.74
N ALA A 727 -9.92 36.67 -30.34
CA ALA A 727 -11.11 37.02 -29.56
C ALA A 727 -11.70 35.77 -28.88
N PRO A 728 -12.25 35.87 -27.65
CA PRO A 728 -12.93 34.74 -27.01
C PRO A 728 -14.14 34.32 -27.84
N GLN A 729 -14.21 33.04 -28.20
CA GLN A 729 -15.25 32.50 -29.07
C GLN A 729 -16.53 32.11 -28.33
N PHE A 730 -16.45 31.90 -27.01
CA PHE A 730 -17.58 31.49 -26.16
C PHE A 730 -17.85 32.49 -25.05
N MET A 731 -19.12 32.57 -24.63
CA MET A 731 -19.53 33.46 -23.55
C MET A 731 -19.52 32.70 -22.22
N GLN A 732 -18.78 33.23 -21.25
CA GLN A 732 -18.74 32.68 -19.90
C GLN A 732 -19.93 33.20 -19.08
N VAL A 733 -20.68 32.29 -18.47
CA VAL A 733 -21.83 32.63 -17.63
C VAL A 733 -21.45 32.45 -16.17
N ALA A 734 -21.80 33.42 -15.32
CA ALA A 734 -21.64 33.28 -13.88
C ALA A 734 -22.56 32.15 -13.39
N VAL A 735 -21.98 31.02 -13.02
CA VAL A 735 -22.72 29.92 -12.40
C VAL A 735 -23.02 30.34 -10.96
N GLY A 736 -24.29 30.67 -10.69
CA GLY A 736 -24.75 30.99 -9.34
C GLY A 736 -24.56 29.79 -8.43
N GLY A 737 -23.86 29.98 -7.31
CA GLY A 737 -23.89 29.03 -6.21
C GLY A 737 -25.28 29.12 -5.58
N ASN A 738 -26.14 28.15 -5.86
CA ASN A 738 -27.47 28.05 -5.27
C ASN A 738 -27.72 26.60 -4.86
N GLY A 739 -28.07 26.42 -3.59
CA GLY A 739 -28.70 25.21 -3.03
C GLY A 739 -27.76 24.36 -2.23
#